data_AF-A0A5C6G1T3-F1
#
_entry.id   AF-A0A5C6G1T3-F1
#
_cell.length_a   1.000
_cell.length_b   1.000
_cell.length_c   1.000
_cell.angle_alpha   90.00
_cell.angle_beta   90.00
_cell.angle_gamma   90.00
#
_symmetry.space_group_name_H-M   'P 1'
#
loop_
_entity.id
_entity.type
_entity.pdbx_description
1 polymer ?
#
loop_
_entity_poly.entity_id
_entity_poly.type
_entity_poly.pdbx_seq_one_letter_code
_entity_poly.pdbx_strand_id
1 'polypeptide(L)'
;MALHAANESSCLPDRFNLDSSWTSSFSGRFNSHVVAVLVSLLLGYVAYRSKQKGDIPSIRCWPSFFPTIFDRLSYNDQAPNLIKHGYKKGQQKLTIPQYRDRPFKLLKMDMDLVVIPLKYASELRAVTSDKLDPLTASFDDNAGDVTGILLGSELHTHAIQRRLTPRLPKIIPMIMDELTLSFKQVLPAEDDSWFPVNPYEMVLHLSSRAAARVFVGEPICRDEIFLKTTASYSRNVFDSISTSRRLGLLLTSFLGTWVPAVREAREQLLYIQTLLAGEVKRRRERPKETHDDFLQWCMDLARTEEEAEPMSLAHRTLGILSMAVVHTTAMASTHLLFDIISDADLADSLREEQKCLLKDGWDSITQQSMLEMKQLDSLMRESQRLNPVGEFTFRRIVRTPIVLSDGYRLEPGQQIAVLARSIHMDEENLSDAASFNPQRWVRQKHSAPTAFSNSSTANLNFGLGRYACPGRFIASYMIKSIMSRILLDCPLALLTPTHDFIMPGQTMPIANGDAAADPRDAQYWSHNFVSPLKSLLNAAGSYTIADQEAQVRLLEKHVLPNLGPRPSKANGPSFLTQSGSPLQLSLNASSNNCVRYCWEMLGASRQEGDDPLAIQAAQNIMASLAANFGLSTKWSSALLSAFAVNPKEAQKIVDMLPEWLQSFVPEGVEAAPLKRIPFALSAFDLKGSSISMKLYVNPKAKEIMTGTPAAGEVWNILRHLTPAFKPEAIEMLEKFFAGIPEPSPIELVGIDCVDEAHLSEARVKLYIHTRSNSFNTVRKYVTLGGIINDEETKTYLDKLHPIWHLLLQQPEGPVDDDFEKPINDSSMLCQKLYFSFELQPGKDFPNVKTYLPTWNYVRSDEETIQNYEEIFRLCGHPWGEEGVYKKIFTDAFGPATHGRKKPVHCDASYLFTQKKGVYQTLYFSPPLGDERDSQ
;
A
#
# COMPACT_ATOMS: atom_id res chain seq x y z
N MET A 1 -7.72 60.96 -16.23
CA MET A 1 -9.07 61.17 -15.70
C MET A 1 -9.68 59.80 -15.46
N ALA A 2 -10.11 59.61 -14.21
CA ALA A 2 -10.79 58.50 -13.53
C ALA A 2 -11.32 57.25 -14.30
N LEU A 3 -11.29 56.14 -13.54
CA LEU A 3 -12.13 54.92 -13.56
C LEU A 3 -11.72 53.76 -14.50
N HIS A 4 -11.02 52.76 -13.96
CA HIS A 4 -11.55 51.41 -13.69
C HIS A 4 -10.49 50.49 -13.05
N ALA A 5 -10.96 49.51 -12.25
CA ALA A 5 -10.30 48.31 -11.71
C ALA A 5 -9.80 48.38 -10.25
N ALA A 6 -10.68 47.97 -9.33
CA ALA A 6 -10.31 47.38 -8.04
C ALA A 6 -11.44 46.44 -7.56
N ASN A 7 -11.23 45.13 -7.62
CA ASN A 7 -11.65 44.14 -6.61
C ASN A 7 -11.36 42.72 -7.09
N GLU A 8 -10.23 42.15 -6.66
CA GLU A 8 -10.07 40.70 -6.51
C GLU A 8 -9.27 40.45 -5.22
N SER A 9 -9.98 40.09 -4.15
CA SER A 9 -9.45 39.52 -2.93
C SER A 9 -10.44 38.47 -2.44
N SER A 10 -10.17 37.20 -2.74
CA SER A 10 -10.93 36.06 -2.18
C SER A 10 -10.06 34.81 -2.16
N CYS A 11 -9.48 34.52 -0.99
CA CYS A 11 -9.04 33.18 -0.57
C CYS A 11 -8.97 33.19 0.97
N LEU A 12 -10.14 33.26 1.61
CA LEU A 12 -10.40 32.80 2.96
C LEU A 12 -11.65 31.91 2.86
N PRO A 13 -11.70 30.74 3.52
CA PRO A 13 -12.92 29.94 3.56
C PRO A 13 -13.95 30.63 4.48
N ASP A 14 -15.03 31.11 3.87
CA ASP A 14 -16.28 31.48 4.54
C ASP A 14 -16.94 30.23 5.12
N ARG A 15 -17.04 30.14 6.44
CA ARG A 15 -18.12 29.45 7.17
C ARG A 15 -17.98 29.68 8.69
N PHE A 16 -18.50 30.81 9.15
CA PHE A 16 -19.07 30.97 10.50
C PHE A 16 -20.11 32.12 10.45
N ASN A 17 -21.24 31.87 9.80
CA ASN A 17 -22.48 32.58 10.13
C ASN A 17 -23.22 31.71 11.15
N LEU A 18 -23.06 32.07 12.43
CA LEU A 18 -23.86 31.51 13.50
C LEU A 18 -25.21 32.23 13.51
N ASP A 19 -26.25 31.46 13.21
CA ASP A 19 -27.63 31.85 13.36
C ASP A 19 -27.94 32.10 14.84
N SER A 20 -28.68 33.17 15.08
CA SER A 20 -29.01 33.71 16.40
C SER A 20 -30.14 32.90 17.04
N SER A 21 -29.82 31.79 17.73
CA SER A 21 -30.80 31.12 18.62
C SER A 21 -30.19 30.28 19.76
N TRP A 22 -29.02 30.67 20.28
CA TRP A 22 -28.45 30.10 21.52
C TRP A 22 -28.03 31.20 22.49
N THR A 23 -28.98 32.06 22.86
CA THR A 23 -28.87 32.96 24.02
C THR A 23 -29.88 32.54 25.08
N SER A 24 -29.62 31.42 25.75
CA SER A 24 -30.12 31.20 27.12
C SER A 24 -29.36 30.05 27.76
N SER A 25 -28.80 30.29 28.94
CA SER A 25 -28.11 29.35 29.82
C SER A 25 -26.64 29.07 29.50
N PHE A 26 -25.75 30.02 29.81
CA PHE A 26 -24.49 29.76 30.51
C PHE A 26 -23.89 31.09 31.01
N SER A 27 -24.50 31.65 32.06
CA SER A 27 -23.90 32.74 32.83
C SER A 27 -22.80 32.15 33.74
N GLY A 28 -21.59 32.03 33.21
CA GLY A 28 -20.39 31.69 33.97
C GLY A 28 -19.27 32.68 33.62
N ARG A 29 -18.83 33.48 34.62
CA ARG A 29 -17.81 34.53 34.48
C ARG A 29 -16.56 34.01 33.76
N PHE A 30 -16.37 34.38 32.50
CA PHE A 30 -15.09 34.24 31.81
C PHE A 30 -14.14 35.33 32.34
N ASN A 31 -13.07 34.93 33.04
CA ASN A 31 -12.11 35.83 33.67
C ASN A 31 -11.40 36.70 32.61
N SER A 32 -11.75 37.98 32.55
CA SER A 32 -11.03 39.02 31.78
C SER A 32 -9.52 39.05 32.07
N HIS A 33 -9.12 38.58 33.26
CA HIS A 33 -7.72 38.39 33.66
C HIS A 33 -6.97 37.36 32.80
N VAL A 34 -7.61 36.27 32.35
CA VAL A 34 -6.95 35.24 31.51
C VAL A 34 -6.64 35.81 30.12
N VAL A 35 -7.59 36.56 29.55
CA VAL A 35 -7.39 37.23 28.26
C VAL A 35 -6.30 38.30 28.36
N ALA A 36 -6.30 39.10 29.43
CA ALA A 36 -5.28 40.13 29.66
C ALA A 36 -3.88 39.54 29.86
N VAL A 37 -3.76 38.40 30.55
CA VAL A 37 -2.49 37.67 30.72
C VAL A 37 -2.00 37.11 29.39
N LEU A 38 -2.88 36.49 28.60
CA LEU A 38 -2.52 35.95 27.28
C LEU A 38 -2.08 37.07 26.31
N VAL A 39 -2.76 38.21 26.31
CA VAL A 39 -2.37 39.39 25.50
C VAL A 39 -1.05 39.98 25.99
N SER A 40 -0.82 40.05 27.30
CA SER A 40 0.45 40.55 27.86
C SER A 40 1.62 39.61 27.58
N LEU A 41 1.40 38.29 27.62
CA LEU A 41 2.39 37.29 27.22
C LEU A 41 2.68 37.37 25.72
N LEU A 42 1.66 37.59 24.88
CA LEU A 42 1.82 37.78 23.43
C LEU A 42 2.60 39.05 23.12
N LEU A 43 2.27 40.18 23.76
CA LEU A 43 2.99 41.44 23.61
C LEU A 43 4.42 41.36 24.14
N GLY A 44 4.62 40.69 25.28
CA GLY A 44 5.94 40.39 25.85
C GLY A 44 6.78 39.51 24.92
N TYR A 45 6.17 38.50 24.29
CA TYR A 45 6.81 37.65 23.29
C TYR A 45 7.19 38.43 22.02
N VAL A 46 6.31 39.29 21.52
CA VAL A 46 6.58 40.15 20.35
C VAL A 46 7.71 41.14 20.65
N ALA A 47 7.73 41.75 21.84
CA ALA A 47 8.79 42.67 22.27
C ALA A 47 10.15 41.96 22.45
N TYR A 48 10.16 40.79 23.10
CA TYR A 48 11.35 39.93 23.24
C TYR A 48 11.92 39.55 21.87
N ARG A 49 11.05 39.20 20.91
CA ARG A 49 11.48 38.80 19.57
C ARG A 49 12.03 39.97 18.74
N SER A 50 11.53 41.20 18.93
CA SER A 50 12.10 42.37 18.26
C SER A 50 13.59 42.60 18.61
N LYS A 51 14.05 42.06 19.76
CA LYS A 51 15.45 42.10 20.20
C LYS A 51 16.32 40.94 19.67
N GLN A 52 15.74 39.85 19.16
CA GLN A 52 16.48 38.70 18.58
C GLN A 52 16.62 38.80 17.06
N LYS A 53 17.21 39.89 16.53
CA LYS A 53 17.67 39.90 15.13
C LYS A 53 18.98 39.12 15.03
N GLY A 54 18.91 37.86 14.61
CA GLY A 54 20.09 37.13 14.14
C GLY A 54 20.46 37.56 12.71
N ASP A 55 21.75 37.52 12.37
CA ASP A 55 22.27 37.93 11.05
C ASP A 55 21.78 37.03 9.90
N ILE A 56 21.41 35.78 10.20
CA ILE A 56 20.90 34.81 9.22
C ILE A 56 19.37 34.66 9.37
N PRO A 57 18.60 34.93 8.31
CA PRO A 57 17.14 34.89 8.31
C PRO A 57 16.58 33.46 8.25
N SER A 58 15.43 33.22 8.89
CA SER A 58 14.72 31.94 8.85
C SER A 58 13.57 31.94 7.84
N ILE A 59 13.45 30.87 7.05
CA ILE A 59 12.26 30.61 6.23
C ILE A 59 11.16 30.06 7.13
N ARG A 60 9.95 30.63 7.02
CA ARG A 60 8.80 30.26 7.84
C ARG A 60 7.62 29.89 6.96
N CYS A 61 6.89 28.85 7.33
CA CYS A 61 5.59 28.53 6.74
C CYS A 61 4.46 29.29 7.45
N TRP A 62 4.64 29.60 8.73
CA TRP A 62 3.65 30.34 9.52
C TRP A 62 3.96 31.84 9.57
N PRO A 63 2.92 32.70 9.73
CA PRO A 63 3.11 34.13 9.90
C PRO A 63 4.12 34.45 11.01
N SER A 64 4.83 35.58 10.87
CA SER A 64 5.91 35.95 11.80
C SER A 64 5.44 35.98 13.26
N PHE A 65 4.19 36.32 13.57
CA PHE A 65 3.71 36.36 14.96
C PHE A 65 3.48 34.97 15.60
N PHE A 66 3.36 33.88 14.83
CA PHE A 66 3.27 32.54 15.40
C PHE A 66 4.61 32.10 16.02
N PRO A 67 4.61 31.31 17.10
CA PRO A 67 5.81 30.70 17.67
C PRO A 67 6.57 29.80 16.67
N THR A 68 7.89 29.74 16.75
CA THR A 68 8.74 28.95 15.84
C THR A 68 8.51 27.44 15.93
N ILE A 69 7.89 26.95 17.01
CA ILE A 69 7.57 25.53 17.17
C ILE A 69 6.62 25.04 16.06
N PHE A 70 5.72 25.90 15.57
CA PHE A 70 4.81 25.54 14.47
C PHE A 70 5.57 25.30 13.16
N ASP A 71 6.59 26.11 12.84
CA ASP A 71 7.44 25.85 11.66
C ASP A 71 8.24 24.56 11.81
N ARG A 72 8.76 24.31 13.02
CA ARG A 72 9.51 23.09 13.31
C ARG A 72 8.63 21.85 13.12
N LEU A 73 7.41 21.86 13.67
CA LEU A 73 6.44 20.77 13.53
C LEU A 73 6.03 20.54 12.06
N SER A 74 5.82 21.62 11.31
CA SER A 74 5.44 21.55 9.90
C SER A 74 6.61 21.23 8.95
N TYR A 75 7.86 21.21 9.43
CA TYR A 75 9.03 21.03 8.57
C TYR A 75 8.97 19.73 7.78
N ASN A 76 8.64 18.61 8.40
CA ASN A 76 8.67 17.30 7.72
C ASN A 76 7.67 17.24 6.55
N ASP A 77 6.53 17.91 6.66
CA ASP A 77 5.50 17.92 5.62
C ASP A 77 5.73 19.02 4.57
N GLN A 78 6.45 20.08 4.93
CA GLN A 78 6.66 21.26 4.07
C GLN A 78 8.10 21.45 3.58
N ALA A 79 9.04 20.56 3.92
CA ALA A 79 10.46 20.70 3.60
C ALA A 79 10.74 20.99 2.10
N PRO A 80 10.16 20.25 1.13
CA PRO A 80 10.39 20.55 -0.30
C PRO A 80 9.95 21.97 -0.68
N ASN A 81 8.82 22.41 -0.14
CA ASN A 81 8.32 23.77 -0.37
C ASN A 81 9.25 24.80 0.27
N LEU A 82 9.64 24.62 1.53
CA LEU A 82 10.53 25.55 2.24
C LEU A 82 11.88 25.69 1.54
N ILE A 83 12.45 24.58 1.05
CA ILE A 83 13.69 24.57 0.26
C ILE A 83 13.51 25.36 -1.04
N LYS A 84 12.45 25.09 -1.79
CA LYS A 84 12.14 25.78 -3.06
C LYS A 84 11.93 27.28 -2.85
N HIS A 85 11.24 27.68 -1.78
CA HIS A 85 11.02 29.09 -1.45
C HIS A 85 12.32 29.78 -1.01
N GLY A 86 13.17 29.11 -0.23
CA GLY A 86 14.46 29.65 0.18
C GLY A 86 15.42 29.90 -1.00
N TYR A 87 15.37 29.02 -2.02
CA TYR A 87 16.30 29.03 -3.15
C TYR A 87 15.85 29.84 -4.39
N LYS A 88 14.57 30.24 -4.51
CA LYS A 88 14.05 30.96 -5.71
C LYS A 88 14.71 32.34 -5.93
N LYS A 89 14.84 32.71 -7.21
CA LYS A 89 15.35 34.01 -7.70
C LYS A 89 14.22 35.06 -7.73
N GLY A 90 14.54 36.28 -7.30
CA GLY A 90 13.64 37.43 -7.21
C GLY A 90 12.85 37.75 -8.47
N GLN A 91 11.61 37.28 -8.55
CA GLN A 91 10.55 37.92 -9.35
C GLN A 91 9.30 38.16 -8.49
N GLN A 92 8.62 39.26 -8.80
CA GLN A 92 7.72 40.06 -7.96
C GLN A 92 6.57 39.32 -7.25
N LYS A 93 6.16 39.90 -6.10
CA LYS A 93 4.82 39.78 -5.46
C LYS A 93 4.47 38.43 -4.78
N LEU A 94 5.30 37.96 -3.85
CA LEU A 94 4.80 37.10 -2.75
C LEU A 94 5.45 37.46 -1.40
N THR A 95 4.67 37.25 -0.33
CA THR A 95 4.85 37.75 1.05
C THR A 95 6.03 37.13 1.84
N ILE A 96 6.94 36.38 1.20
CA ILE A 96 8.05 35.68 1.86
C ILE A 96 9.40 36.08 1.22
N PRO A 97 10.40 36.56 2.00
CA PRO A 97 11.71 36.97 1.49
C PRO A 97 12.54 35.79 0.94
N GLN A 98 13.38 36.04 -0.06
CA GLN A 98 14.11 35.04 -0.89
C GLN A 98 15.63 35.11 -0.68
N TYR A 99 16.37 33.99 -0.72
CA TYR A 99 17.74 33.91 -0.16
C TYR A 99 18.78 33.17 -1.02
N ARG A 100 18.62 33.05 -2.34
CA ARG A 100 19.56 32.29 -3.21
C ARG A 100 21.06 32.56 -2.95
N ASP A 101 21.46 33.83 -2.93
CA ASP A 101 22.88 34.22 -2.86
C ASP A 101 23.36 34.58 -1.43
N ARG A 102 22.53 34.29 -0.41
CA ARG A 102 22.79 34.60 1.00
C ARG A 102 22.41 33.43 1.91
N PRO A 103 23.07 33.23 3.07
CA PRO A 103 22.67 32.19 3.99
C PRO A 103 21.23 32.34 4.48
N PHE A 104 20.53 31.24 4.72
CA PHE A 104 19.21 31.22 5.36
C PHE A 104 19.03 29.99 6.25
N LYS A 105 18.07 30.02 7.17
CA LYS A 105 17.79 28.95 8.12
C LYS A 105 16.49 28.21 7.80
N LEU A 106 16.57 26.90 7.87
CA LEU A 106 15.43 25.99 7.93
C LEU A 106 15.27 25.52 9.38
N LEU A 107 14.06 25.67 9.93
CA LEU A 107 13.76 25.33 11.32
C LEU A 107 13.27 23.89 11.37
N LYS A 108 14.11 22.95 11.81
CA LYS A 108 13.73 21.54 12.03
C LYS A 108 13.34 21.31 13.49
N MET A 109 12.65 20.21 13.81
CA MET A 109 12.33 19.85 15.20
C MET A 109 13.57 19.59 16.06
N ASP A 110 14.57 18.93 15.49
CA ASP A 110 15.83 18.56 16.15
C ASP A 110 16.83 19.71 16.20
N MET A 111 16.84 20.62 15.21
CA MET A 111 17.84 21.70 15.12
C MET A 111 17.51 22.80 14.10
N ASP A 112 18.32 23.87 14.08
CA ASP A 112 18.33 24.86 12.99
C ASP A 112 19.35 24.45 11.93
N LEU A 113 18.92 24.27 10.68
CA LEU A 113 19.80 23.99 9.55
C LEU A 113 20.07 25.29 8.76
N VAL A 114 21.31 25.74 8.77
CA VAL A 114 21.77 26.90 7.99
C VAL A 114 22.14 26.43 6.59
N VAL A 115 21.36 26.84 5.60
CA VAL A 115 21.68 26.62 4.19
C VAL A 115 22.65 27.70 3.73
N ILE A 116 23.80 27.28 3.22
CA ILE A 116 24.83 28.16 2.67
C ILE A 116 24.86 28.08 1.13
N PRO A 117 24.91 29.23 0.43
CA PRO A 117 25.10 29.30 -1.02
C PRO A 117 26.40 28.64 -1.50
N LEU A 118 26.41 28.19 -2.77
CA LEU A 118 27.56 27.52 -3.38
C LEU A 118 28.85 28.37 -3.38
N LYS A 119 28.74 29.70 -3.45
CA LYS A 119 29.89 30.62 -3.48
C LYS A 119 30.84 30.45 -2.28
N TYR A 120 30.32 30.08 -1.11
CA TYR A 120 31.13 29.84 0.09
C TYR A 120 31.75 28.44 0.14
N ALA A 121 31.33 27.53 -0.73
CA ALA A 121 31.78 26.15 -0.70
C ALA A 121 33.30 26.05 -0.97
N SER A 122 33.88 26.94 -1.78
CA SER A 122 35.33 27.01 -2.02
C SER A 122 36.12 27.45 -0.79
N GLU A 123 35.55 28.32 0.06
CA GLU A 123 36.17 28.79 1.30
C GLU A 123 36.12 27.70 2.37
N LEU A 124 34.99 26.99 2.46
CA LEU A 124 34.75 26.01 3.53
C LEU A 124 35.27 24.60 3.23
N ARG A 125 35.46 24.22 1.96
CA ARG A 125 35.85 22.83 1.58
C ARG A 125 37.18 22.32 2.15
N ALA A 126 38.09 23.24 2.48
CA ALA A 126 39.42 22.93 2.99
C ALA A 126 39.53 23.03 4.52
N VAL A 127 38.49 23.55 5.18
CA VAL A 127 38.43 23.71 6.63
C VAL A 127 38.41 22.32 7.29
N THR A 128 39.19 22.19 8.36
CA THR A 128 39.40 20.96 9.13
C THR A 128 38.28 20.70 10.14
N SER A 129 38.17 19.45 10.60
CA SER A 129 37.09 18.97 11.47
C SER A 129 37.06 19.60 12.86
N ASP A 130 38.17 20.15 13.33
CA ASP A 130 38.25 20.95 14.56
C ASP A 130 37.43 22.24 14.47
N LYS A 131 37.16 22.74 13.26
CA LYS A 131 36.32 23.93 13.02
C LYS A 131 34.97 23.59 12.41
N LEU A 132 34.93 22.64 11.47
CA LEU A 132 33.71 22.18 10.80
C LEU A 132 33.59 20.67 10.90
N ASP A 133 32.82 20.20 11.87
CA ASP A 133 32.73 18.79 12.23
C ASP A 133 31.68 18.04 11.39
N PRO A 134 32.10 17.11 10.50
CA PRO A 134 31.18 16.29 9.72
C PRO A 134 30.60 15.10 10.49
N LEU A 135 31.30 14.60 11.52
CA LEU A 135 30.91 13.38 12.23
C LEU A 135 29.69 13.65 13.10
N THR A 136 29.71 14.74 13.87
CA THR A 136 28.54 15.14 14.67
C THR A 136 27.38 15.53 13.77
N ALA A 137 27.62 16.20 12.64
CA ALA A 137 26.55 16.48 11.67
C ALA A 137 25.88 15.19 11.16
N SER A 138 26.67 14.17 10.81
CA SER A 138 26.15 12.88 10.38
C SER A 138 25.41 12.14 11.49
N PHE A 139 25.86 12.26 12.74
CA PHE A 139 25.16 11.68 13.89
C PHE A 139 23.80 12.34 14.11
N ASP A 140 23.75 13.67 14.17
CA ASP A 140 22.51 14.44 14.35
C ASP A 140 21.51 14.15 13.22
N ASP A 141 22.00 14.05 11.99
CA ASP A 141 21.16 13.78 10.82
C ASP A 141 20.56 12.40 10.76
N ASN A 142 21.19 11.43 11.42
CA ASN A 142 20.65 10.10 11.57
C ASN A 142 19.99 9.88 12.94
N ALA A 143 19.62 10.97 13.63
CA ALA A 143 19.02 10.94 14.96
C ALA A 143 19.79 10.00 15.91
N GLY A 144 21.11 10.18 15.96
CA GLY A 144 22.03 9.26 16.61
C GLY A 144 21.71 8.93 18.07
N ASP A 145 21.13 9.87 18.82
CA ASP A 145 20.64 9.65 20.20
C ASP A 145 19.55 8.57 20.28
N VAL A 146 18.76 8.40 19.21
CA VAL A 146 17.69 7.41 19.11
C VAL A 146 18.16 6.13 18.42
N THR A 147 18.92 6.27 17.34
CA THR A 147 19.35 5.16 16.47
C THR A 147 20.60 4.45 16.98
N GLY A 148 21.34 5.08 17.89
CA GLY A 148 22.54 4.52 18.52
C GLY A 148 23.80 4.62 17.66
N ILE A 149 23.78 5.31 16.52
CA ILE A 149 24.93 5.41 15.61
C ILE A 149 26.17 5.91 16.37
N LEU A 150 27.29 5.19 16.25
CA LEU A 150 28.48 5.50 17.03
C LEU A 150 29.13 6.83 16.61
N LEU A 151 29.26 7.74 17.58
CA LEU A 151 30.10 8.94 17.51
C LEU A 151 31.60 8.59 17.66
N GLY A 152 32.45 9.57 17.36
CA GLY A 152 33.79 9.63 17.95
C GLY A 152 34.94 8.89 17.26
N SER A 153 34.75 8.32 16.06
CA SER A 153 35.87 7.70 15.34
C SER A 153 35.75 7.80 13.81
N GLU A 154 36.85 8.18 13.17
CA GLU A 154 37.04 8.14 11.71
C GLU A 154 37.53 6.77 11.20
N LEU A 155 37.56 5.73 12.03
CA LEU A 155 38.10 4.40 11.70
C LEU A 155 37.54 3.84 10.39
N HIS A 156 36.22 3.87 10.22
CA HIS A 156 35.55 3.40 9.01
C HIS A 156 35.99 4.19 7.76
N THR A 157 36.11 5.52 7.88
CA THR A 157 36.58 6.38 6.78
C THR A 157 38.03 6.07 6.42
N HIS A 158 38.88 5.87 7.43
CA HIS A 158 40.27 5.44 7.23
C HIS A 158 40.37 4.06 6.59
N ALA A 159 39.54 3.09 6.99
CA ALA A 159 39.48 1.77 6.35
C ALA A 159 39.12 1.88 4.87
N ILE A 160 38.13 2.71 4.52
CA ILE A 160 37.76 2.93 3.11
C ILE A 160 38.89 3.61 2.33
N GLN A 161 39.50 4.66 2.88
CA GLN A 161 40.51 5.44 2.17
C GLN A 161 41.87 4.72 2.06
N ARG A 162 42.28 3.97 3.09
CA ARG A 162 43.61 3.35 3.18
C ARG A 162 43.63 1.88 2.75
N ARG A 163 42.51 1.16 2.82
CA ARG A 163 42.43 -0.27 2.47
C ARG A 163 41.53 -0.51 1.27
N LEU A 164 40.28 -0.06 1.31
CA LEU A 164 39.31 -0.33 0.24
C LEU A 164 39.70 0.34 -1.08
N THR A 165 39.82 1.68 -1.10
CA THR A 165 40.02 2.47 -2.32
C THR A 165 41.32 2.09 -3.06
N PRO A 166 42.48 1.94 -2.39
CA PRO A 166 43.72 1.55 -3.07
C PRO A 166 43.71 0.11 -3.61
N ARG A 167 42.79 -0.74 -3.11
CA ARG A 167 42.69 -2.16 -3.47
C ARG A 167 41.50 -2.48 -4.37
N LEU A 168 40.83 -1.48 -4.94
CA LEU A 168 39.72 -1.70 -5.87
C LEU A 168 40.03 -2.74 -6.96
N PRO A 169 41.23 -2.79 -7.59
CA PRO A 169 41.58 -3.87 -8.54
C PRO A 169 41.43 -5.29 -7.99
N LYS A 170 41.69 -5.49 -6.70
CA LYS A 170 41.55 -6.79 -6.01
C LYS A 170 40.12 -7.05 -5.52
N ILE A 171 39.37 -5.98 -5.25
CA ILE A 171 37.99 -6.06 -4.76
C ILE A 171 37.01 -6.33 -5.88
N ILE A 172 37.25 -5.80 -7.08
CA ILE A 172 36.37 -5.99 -8.25
C ILE A 172 36.11 -7.48 -8.50
N PRO A 173 37.11 -8.39 -8.59
CA PRO A 173 36.85 -9.82 -8.74
C PRO A 173 35.95 -10.42 -7.65
N MET A 174 36.06 -9.95 -6.40
CA MET A 174 35.19 -10.42 -5.31
C MET A 174 33.75 -9.96 -5.47
N ILE A 175 33.55 -8.71 -5.92
CA ILE A 175 32.21 -8.19 -6.25
C ILE A 175 31.62 -8.96 -7.42
N MET A 176 32.42 -9.23 -8.45
CA MET A 176 31.99 -9.94 -9.64
C MET A 176 31.59 -11.39 -9.33
N ASP A 177 32.41 -12.12 -8.56
CA ASP A 177 32.10 -13.48 -8.09
C ASP A 177 30.74 -13.54 -7.37
N GLU A 178 30.51 -12.65 -6.41
CA GLU A 178 29.24 -12.63 -5.68
C GLU A 178 28.07 -12.15 -6.55
N LEU A 179 28.28 -11.20 -7.46
CA LEU A 179 27.24 -10.79 -8.40
C LEU A 179 26.90 -11.91 -9.38
N THR A 180 27.87 -12.69 -9.89
CA THR A 180 27.62 -13.86 -10.75
C THR A 180 26.73 -14.87 -10.04
N LEU A 181 26.95 -15.11 -8.74
CA LEU A 181 26.06 -15.95 -7.92
C LEU A 181 24.69 -15.29 -7.73
N SER A 182 24.67 -14.01 -7.38
CA SER A 182 23.45 -13.27 -7.02
C SER A 182 22.51 -13.09 -8.21
N PHE A 183 23.04 -12.84 -9.40
CA PHE A 183 22.23 -12.72 -10.62
C PHE A 183 21.49 -14.03 -10.92
N LYS A 184 22.11 -15.20 -10.72
CA LYS A 184 21.44 -16.50 -10.87
C LYS A 184 20.28 -16.70 -9.88
N GLN A 185 20.38 -16.10 -8.69
CA GLN A 185 19.33 -16.20 -7.66
C GLN A 185 18.20 -15.18 -7.88
N VAL A 186 18.54 -13.96 -8.28
CA VAL A 186 17.58 -12.85 -8.42
C VAL A 186 16.88 -12.87 -9.78
N LEU A 187 17.57 -13.30 -10.83
CA LEU A 187 17.08 -13.45 -12.20
C LEU A 187 17.25 -14.91 -12.65
N PRO A 188 16.43 -15.86 -12.14
CA PRO A 188 16.62 -17.29 -12.36
C PRO A 188 16.14 -17.79 -13.75
N ALA A 189 16.07 -16.93 -14.76
CA ALA A 189 15.59 -17.34 -16.08
C ALA A 189 16.64 -18.23 -16.78
N GLU A 190 16.29 -19.49 -16.99
CA GLU A 190 17.08 -20.46 -17.77
C GLU A 190 16.69 -20.44 -19.27
N ASP A 191 15.56 -19.80 -19.63
CA ASP A 191 14.98 -19.71 -20.98
C ASP A 191 14.79 -18.25 -21.44
N ASP A 192 14.54 -18.03 -22.74
CA ASP A 192 14.24 -16.71 -23.37
C ASP A 192 12.88 -16.08 -22.94
N SER A 193 12.31 -16.49 -21.81
CA SER A 193 11.01 -16.01 -21.31
C SER A 193 11.10 -14.68 -20.54
N TRP A 194 10.16 -13.77 -20.78
CA TRP A 194 10.01 -12.54 -20.00
C TRP A 194 9.41 -12.81 -18.61
N PHE A 195 9.94 -12.15 -17.59
CA PHE A 195 9.38 -12.19 -16.23
C PHE A 195 9.41 -10.79 -15.60
N PRO A 196 8.40 -10.42 -14.79
CA PRO A 196 8.31 -9.13 -14.13
C PRO A 196 9.37 -9.05 -13.06
N VAL A 197 9.94 -7.88 -12.83
CA VAL A 197 10.86 -7.67 -11.71
C VAL A 197 10.53 -6.35 -11.06
N ASN A 198 10.52 -6.29 -9.73
CA ASN A 198 10.57 -5.01 -9.03
C ASN A 198 12.02 -4.50 -9.13
N PRO A 199 12.28 -3.41 -9.89
CA PRO A 199 13.65 -2.98 -10.16
C PRO A 199 14.39 -2.60 -8.87
N TYR A 200 13.69 -2.01 -7.90
CA TYR A 200 14.29 -1.63 -6.62
C TYR A 200 14.71 -2.84 -5.79
N GLU A 201 13.85 -3.85 -5.64
CA GLU A 201 14.18 -5.05 -4.86
C GLU A 201 15.28 -5.88 -5.53
N MET A 202 15.26 -5.97 -6.87
CA MET A 202 16.33 -6.62 -7.62
C MET A 202 17.68 -5.97 -7.32
N VAL A 203 17.79 -4.65 -7.50
CA VAL A 203 19.07 -3.97 -7.26
C VAL A 203 19.43 -3.93 -5.78
N LEU A 204 18.45 -3.89 -4.87
CA LEU A 204 18.66 -3.97 -3.43
C LEU A 204 19.29 -5.31 -3.03
N HIS A 205 18.76 -6.43 -3.52
CA HIS A 205 19.33 -7.75 -3.26
C HIS A 205 20.74 -7.90 -3.86
N LEU A 206 20.92 -7.53 -5.14
CA LEU A 206 22.23 -7.59 -5.80
C LEU A 206 23.28 -6.74 -5.06
N SER A 207 22.93 -5.50 -4.71
CA SER A 207 23.82 -4.58 -4.01
C SER A 207 24.09 -5.03 -2.57
N SER A 208 23.10 -5.58 -1.87
CA SER A 208 23.27 -6.08 -0.49
C SER A 208 24.28 -7.22 -0.43
N ARG A 209 24.17 -8.19 -1.34
CA ARG A 209 25.08 -9.34 -1.41
C ARG A 209 26.49 -8.93 -1.79
N ALA A 210 26.62 -8.12 -2.86
CA ALA A 210 27.91 -7.60 -3.30
C ALA A 210 28.60 -6.75 -2.21
N ALA A 211 27.86 -5.89 -1.51
CA ALA A 211 28.39 -5.10 -0.41
C ALA A 211 28.77 -5.98 0.79
N ALA A 212 27.93 -6.94 1.18
CA ALA A 212 28.22 -7.85 2.27
C ALA A 212 29.50 -8.66 2.00
N ARG A 213 29.74 -9.09 0.76
CA ARG A 213 30.98 -9.80 0.37
C ARG A 213 32.23 -8.99 0.67
N VAL A 214 32.20 -7.68 0.38
CA VAL A 214 33.33 -6.76 0.65
C VAL A 214 33.44 -6.43 2.14
N PHE A 215 32.30 -6.39 2.86
CA PHE A 215 32.28 -5.88 4.22
C PHE A 215 32.59 -6.92 5.29
N VAL A 216 32.02 -8.13 5.17
CA VAL A 216 32.09 -9.17 6.21
C VAL A 216 32.68 -10.49 5.70
N GLY A 217 32.86 -10.62 4.38
CA GLY A 217 33.44 -11.82 3.78
C GLY A 217 32.56 -13.07 3.95
N GLU A 218 33.09 -14.22 3.53
CA GLU A 218 32.45 -15.52 3.71
C GLU A 218 32.71 -16.09 5.12
N PRO A 219 31.77 -16.88 5.67
CA PRO A 219 30.49 -17.28 5.09
C PRO A 219 29.35 -16.26 5.32
N ILE A 220 29.55 -15.24 6.17
CA ILE A 220 28.51 -14.33 6.65
C ILE A 220 27.81 -13.58 5.51
N CYS A 221 28.54 -13.20 4.46
CA CYS A 221 27.95 -12.50 3.31
C CYS A 221 26.90 -13.31 2.54
N ARG A 222 26.81 -14.62 2.77
CA ARG A 222 25.81 -15.53 2.17
C ARG A 222 24.77 -16.01 3.18
N ASP A 223 24.79 -15.49 4.40
CA ASP A 223 23.75 -15.75 5.39
C ASP A 223 22.49 -14.92 5.05
N GLU A 224 21.42 -15.61 4.66
CA GLU A 224 20.17 -14.98 4.25
C GLU A 224 19.48 -14.19 5.37
N ILE A 225 19.66 -14.60 6.64
CA ILE A 225 19.12 -13.88 7.79
C ILE A 225 19.89 -12.57 7.96
N PHE A 226 21.23 -12.61 7.88
CA PHE A 226 22.07 -11.43 7.93
C PHE A 226 21.74 -10.44 6.80
N LEU A 227 21.62 -10.91 5.55
CA LEU A 227 21.30 -10.07 4.40
C LEU A 227 19.93 -9.40 4.53
N LYS A 228 18.89 -10.17 4.87
CA LYS A 228 17.53 -9.64 5.10
C LYS A 228 17.50 -8.63 6.24
N THR A 229 18.16 -8.95 7.35
CA THR A 229 18.23 -8.08 8.53
C THR A 229 18.97 -6.78 8.23
N THR A 230 20.07 -6.85 7.47
CA THR A 230 20.87 -5.67 7.06
C THR A 230 20.04 -4.71 6.20
N ALA A 231 19.23 -5.24 5.26
CA ALA A 231 18.34 -4.44 4.42
C ALA A 231 17.13 -3.88 5.19
N SER A 232 16.50 -4.66 6.08
CA SER A 232 15.36 -4.20 6.88
C SER A 232 15.78 -3.20 7.96
N TYR A 233 16.97 -3.37 8.55
CA TYR A 233 17.51 -2.49 9.58
C TYR A 233 17.57 -1.03 9.12
N SER A 234 18.08 -0.77 7.90
CA SER A 234 18.14 0.59 7.39
C SER A 234 16.76 1.22 7.20
N ARG A 235 15.77 0.46 6.71
CA ARG A 235 14.38 0.95 6.58
C ARG A 235 13.83 1.36 7.96
N ASN A 236 13.98 0.50 8.95
CA ASN A 236 13.54 0.76 10.32
C ASN A 236 14.28 1.94 10.98
N VAL A 237 15.56 2.15 10.66
CA VAL A 237 16.32 3.34 11.09
C VAL A 237 15.77 4.62 10.46
N PHE A 238 15.45 4.64 9.16
CA PHE A 238 14.83 5.82 8.52
C PHE A 238 13.45 6.13 9.10
N ASP A 239 12.64 5.10 9.35
CA ASP A 239 11.32 5.26 9.99
C ASP A 239 11.44 5.77 11.43
N SER A 240 12.47 5.32 12.15
CA SER A 240 12.82 5.82 13.49
C SER A 240 13.22 7.30 13.45
N ILE A 241 14.06 7.70 12.48
CA ILE A 241 14.46 9.10 12.27
C ILE A 241 13.24 9.98 11.95
N SER A 242 12.38 9.54 11.04
CA SER A 242 11.18 10.28 10.63
C SER A 242 10.21 10.46 11.80
N THR A 243 9.96 9.38 12.56
CA THR A 243 9.10 9.41 13.74
C THR A 243 9.68 10.30 14.83
N SER A 244 10.98 10.19 15.09
CA SER A 244 11.67 11.03 16.07
C SER A 244 11.54 12.53 15.75
N ARG A 245 11.70 12.87 14.47
CA ARG A 245 11.57 14.25 14.01
C ARG A 245 10.14 14.78 14.04
N ARG A 246 9.10 13.94 14.06
CA ARG A 246 7.71 14.37 14.19
C ARG A 246 7.33 14.63 15.65
N LEU A 247 7.75 13.74 16.56
CA LEU A 247 7.41 13.83 17.99
C LEU A 247 8.36 14.75 18.77
N GLY A 248 9.56 15.01 18.24
CA GLY A 248 10.62 15.72 18.96
C GLY A 248 11.43 14.79 19.85
N LEU A 249 12.70 15.15 20.10
CA LEU A 249 13.68 14.27 20.77
C LEU A 249 13.24 13.84 22.19
N LEU A 250 12.72 14.76 23.01
CA LEU A 250 12.32 14.46 24.39
C LEU A 250 11.17 13.45 24.46
N LEU A 251 10.14 13.62 23.61
CA LEU A 251 9.01 12.69 23.55
C LEU A 251 9.43 11.34 22.97
N THR A 252 10.34 11.34 21.99
CA THR A 252 10.83 10.11 21.37
C THR A 252 11.72 9.30 22.32
N SER A 253 12.55 9.92 23.15
CA SER A 253 13.35 9.18 24.12
C SER A 253 12.48 8.46 25.16
N PHE A 254 11.31 9.01 25.50
CA PHE A 254 10.38 8.41 26.45
C PHE A 254 9.41 7.40 25.80
N LEU A 255 8.86 7.73 24.63
CA LEU A 255 7.84 6.93 23.93
C LEU A 255 8.42 6.00 22.85
N GLY A 256 9.69 6.16 22.49
CA GLY A 256 10.32 5.45 21.38
C GLY A 256 10.41 3.95 21.59
N THR A 257 10.40 3.47 22.83
CA THR A 257 10.27 2.02 23.14
C THR A 257 8.92 1.44 22.71
N TRP A 258 7.89 2.27 22.52
CA TRP A 258 6.56 1.86 22.05
C TRP A 258 6.39 2.01 20.53
N VAL A 259 7.36 2.63 19.84
CA VAL A 259 7.34 2.75 18.37
C VAL A 259 7.89 1.44 17.77
N PRO A 260 7.11 0.67 17.00
CA PRO A 260 7.55 -0.64 16.48
C PRO A 260 8.86 -0.58 15.70
N ALA A 261 9.02 0.40 14.79
CA ALA A 261 10.23 0.57 14.00
C ALA A 261 11.50 0.79 14.85
N VAL A 262 11.40 1.53 15.96
CA VAL A 262 12.52 1.77 16.88
C VAL A 262 12.87 0.49 17.65
N ARG A 263 11.85 -0.25 18.10
CA ARG A 263 12.05 -1.53 18.78
C ARG A 263 12.70 -2.56 17.85
N GLU A 264 12.16 -2.72 16.65
CA GLU A 264 12.70 -3.63 15.65
C GLU A 264 14.13 -3.25 15.23
N ALA A 265 14.42 -1.97 14.98
CA ALA A 265 15.78 -1.53 14.68
C ALA A 265 16.77 -1.90 15.80
N ARG A 266 16.37 -1.79 17.07
CA ARG A 266 17.20 -2.18 18.22
C ARG A 266 17.40 -3.70 18.31
N GLU A 267 16.37 -4.50 18.06
CA GLU A 267 16.46 -5.96 18.03
C GLU A 267 17.37 -6.44 16.89
N GLN A 268 17.21 -5.86 15.70
CA GLN A 268 18.04 -6.13 14.52
C GLN A 268 19.50 -5.72 14.76
N LEU A 269 19.72 -4.53 15.36
CA LEU A 269 21.05 -4.07 15.75
C LEU A 269 21.71 -5.06 16.72
N LEU A 270 21.00 -5.50 17.75
CA LEU A 270 21.54 -6.42 18.75
C LEU A 270 21.90 -7.78 18.14
N TYR A 271 21.04 -8.32 17.26
CA TYR A 271 21.30 -9.56 16.55
C TYR A 271 22.58 -9.47 15.72
N ILE A 272 22.68 -8.47 14.84
CA ILE A 272 23.83 -8.31 13.95
C ILE A 272 25.10 -7.99 14.76
N GLN A 273 25.00 -7.15 15.79
CA GLN A 273 26.14 -6.88 16.66
C GLN A 273 26.65 -8.16 17.31
N THR A 274 25.75 -9.02 17.80
CA THR A 274 26.14 -10.30 18.40
C THR A 274 26.84 -11.20 17.39
N LEU A 275 26.30 -11.31 16.16
CA LEU A 275 26.88 -12.09 15.08
C LEU A 275 28.30 -11.60 14.71
N LEU A 276 28.44 -10.32 14.39
CA LEU A 276 29.71 -9.75 13.95
C LEU A 276 30.73 -9.60 15.09
N ALA A 277 30.30 -9.31 16.32
CA ALA A 277 31.20 -9.31 17.47
C ALA A 277 31.70 -10.74 17.79
N GLY A 278 30.85 -11.75 17.59
CA GLY A 278 31.25 -13.15 17.63
C GLY A 278 32.33 -13.45 16.59
N GLU A 279 32.15 -12.96 15.36
CA GLU A 279 33.15 -13.12 14.30
C GLU A 279 34.48 -12.41 14.64
N VAL A 280 34.44 -11.19 15.19
CA VAL A 280 35.65 -10.49 15.64
C VAL A 280 36.40 -11.30 16.70
N LYS A 281 35.69 -11.88 17.67
CA LYS A 281 36.30 -12.74 18.71
C LYS A 281 36.92 -13.99 18.09
N ARG A 282 36.19 -14.67 17.20
CA ARG A 282 36.66 -15.86 16.48
C ARG A 282 37.94 -15.60 15.69
N ARG A 283 38.00 -14.48 14.96
CA ARG A 283 39.20 -14.06 14.20
C ARG A 283 40.40 -13.79 15.11
N ARG A 284 40.18 -13.18 16.28
CA ARG A 284 41.24 -12.94 17.29
C ARG A 284 41.80 -14.22 17.88
N GLU A 285 40.96 -15.23 18.09
CA GLU A 285 41.37 -16.55 18.59
C GLU A 285 42.14 -17.35 17.52
N ARG A 286 42.00 -16.99 16.24
CA ARG A 286 42.61 -17.69 15.10
C ARG A 286 43.42 -16.75 14.20
N PRO A 287 44.51 -16.15 14.70
CA PRO A 287 45.29 -15.13 13.98
C PRO A 287 46.02 -15.66 12.73
N LYS A 288 46.03 -16.98 12.51
CA LYS A 288 46.58 -17.60 11.29
C LYS A 288 45.62 -17.54 10.10
N GLU A 289 44.32 -17.35 10.32
CA GLU A 289 43.34 -17.17 9.26
C GLU A 289 43.45 -15.74 8.70
N THR A 290 43.62 -15.59 7.39
CA THR A 290 43.75 -14.28 6.74
C THR A 290 42.42 -13.85 6.14
N HIS A 291 41.95 -12.67 6.51
CA HIS A 291 40.75 -12.04 5.96
C HIS A 291 41.14 -10.72 5.26
N ASP A 292 40.51 -10.40 4.14
CA ASP A 292 40.74 -9.13 3.41
C ASP A 292 39.39 -8.46 3.11
N ASP A 293 38.67 -8.16 4.18
CA ASP A 293 37.35 -7.50 4.17
C ASP A 293 37.34 -6.26 5.08
N PHE A 294 36.27 -5.46 4.98
CA PHE A 294 36.13 -4.21 5.74
C PHE A 294 36.21 -4.41 7.26
N LEU A 295 35.60 -5.48 7.78
CA LEU A 295 35.63 -5.80 9.20
C LEU A 295 37.08 -6.03 9.68
N GLN A 296 37.87 -6.80 8.93
CA GLN A 296 39.30 -7.01 9.23
C GLN A 296 40.09 -5.71 9.12
N TRP A 297 39.83 -4.88 8.12
CA TRP A 297 40.52 -3.60 7.99
C TRP A 297 40.24 -2.66 9.16
N CYS A 298 39.03 -2.68 9.70
CA CYS A 298 38.69 -1.93 10.91
C CYS A 298 39.41 -2.51 12.13
N MET A 299 39.49 -3.84 12.26
CA MET A 299 40.26 -4.49 13.33
C MET A 299 41.74 -4.10 13.28
N ASP A 300 42.35 -4.09 12.10
CA ASP A 300 43.77 -3.77 11.90
C ASP A 300 44.11 -2.29 12.12
N LEU A 301 43.15 -1.40 11.81
CA LEU A 301 43.35 0.05 11.87
C LEU A 301 42.88 0.68 13.18
N ALA A 302 42.17 -0.07 14.03
CA ALA A 302 41.73 0.38 15.35
C ALA A 302 42.94 0.79 16.20
N ARG A 303 42.88 1.99 16.79
CA ARG A 303 43.97 2.59 17.57
C ARG A 303 43.65 2.69 19.05
N THR A 304 42.37 2.75 19.42
CA THR A 304 41.91 2.84 20.81
C THR A 304 41.26 1.53 21.24
N GLU A 305 41.18 1.30 22.55
CA GLU A 305 40.48 0.13 23.09
C GLU A 305 38.99 0.13 22.72
N GLU A 306 38.36 1.30 22.71
CA GLU A 306 36.97 1.50 22.28
C GLU A 306 36.77 1.14 20.80
N GLU A 307 37.68 1.59 19.93
CA GLU A 307 37.66 1.22 18.50
C GLU A 307 37.86 -0.27 18.28
N ALA A 308 38.72 -0.89 19.09
CA ALA A 308 39.03 -2.31 19.04
C ALA A 308 37.96 -3.17 19.74
N GLU A 309 36.95 -2.60 20.39
CA GLU A 309 35.92 -3.40 21.03
C GLU A 309 35.10 -4.16 19.97
N PRO A 310 34.85 -5.48 20.14
CA PRO A 310 34.09 -6.27 19.16
C PRO A 310 32.71 -5.70 18.82
N MET A 311 31.98 -5.20 19.82
CA MET A 311 30.66 -4.59 19.62
C MET A 311 30.75 -3.28 18.84
N SER A 312 31.77 -2.46 19.10
CA SER A 312 32.02 -1.22 18.37
C SER A 312 32.36 -1.48 16.90
N LEU A 313 33.21 -2.46 16.62
CA LEU A 313 33.55 -2.88 15.25
C LEU A 313 32.32 -3.41 14.49
N ALA A 314 31.51 -4.22 15.15
CA ALA A 314 30.28 -4.77 14.60
C ALA A 314 29.26 -3.67 14.25
N HIS A 315 29.01 -2.75 15.19
CA HIS A 315 28.09 -1.63 14.99
C HIS A 315 28.56 -0.72 13.85
N ARG A 316 29.85 -0.35 13.79
CA ARG A 316 30.39 0.47 12.69
C ARG A 316 30.25 -0.24 11.34
N THR A 317 30.51 -1.54 11.30
CA THR A 317 30.39 -2.34 10.07
C THR A 317 28.96 -2.36 9.56
N LEU A 318 27.98 -2.64 10.44
CA LEU A 318 26.56 -2.62 10.09
C LEU A 318 26.09 -1.24 9.63
N GLY A 319 26.40 -0.19 10.40
CA GLY A 319 25.94 1.16 10.11
C GLY A 319 26.39 1.64 8.73
N ILE A 320 27.64 1.37 8.35
CA ILE A 320 28.16 1.73 7.01
C ILE A 320 27.57 0.83 5.93
N LEU A 321 27.52 -0.49 6.14
CA LEU A 321 26.97 -1.42 5.16
C LEU A 321 25.52 -1.09 4.82
N SER A 322 24.64 -1.02 5.83
CA SER A 322 23.20 -0.79 5.62
C SER A 322 22.91 0.63 5.13
N MET A 323 23.35 1.67 5.87
CA MET A 323 22.89 3.05 5.62
C MET A 323 23.66 3.74 4.48
N ALA A 324 24.98 3.54 4.40
CA ALA A 324 25.82 4.29 3.48
C ALA A 324 26.00 3.61 2.12
N VAL A 325 25.95 2.27 2.07
CA VAL A 325 26.26 1.49 0.86
C VAL A 325 25.01 0.93 0.20
N VAL A 326 24.22 0.12 0.92
CA VAL A 326 23.15 -0.69 0.31
C VAL A 326 22.02 0.17 -0.27
N HIS A 327 21.36 1.00 0.53
CA HIS A 327 20.16 1.72 0.08
C HIS A 327 20.46 2.82 -0.94
N THR A 328 21.55 3.58 -0.74
CA THR A 328 21.93 4.67 -1.65
C THR A 328 22.27 4.13 -3.04
N THR A 329 22.93 2.97 -3.11
CA THR A 329 23.26 2.27 -4.36
C THR A 329 22.01 1.73 -5.03
N ALA A 330 21.09 1.13 -4.26
CA ALA A 330 19.82 0.63 -4.78
C ALA A 330 18.95 1.74 -5.38
N MET A 331 18.80 2.87 -4.69
CA MET A 331 18.06 4.04 -5.19
C MET A 331 18.66 4.59 -6.48
N ALA A 332 19.98 4.81 -6.51
CA ALA A 332 20.67 5.34 -7.69
C ALA A 332 20.56 4.39 -8.89
N SER A 333 20.71 3.08 -8.67
CA SER A 333 20.56 2.06 -9.72
C SER A 333 19.13 1.97 -10.23
N THR A 334 18.13 2.14 -9.37
CA THR A 334 16.72 2.08 -9.75
C THR A 334 16.34 3.25 -10.67
N HIS A 335 16.72 4.48 -10.32
CA HIS A 335 16.47 5.64 -11.17
C HIS A 335 17.18 5.50 -12.52
N LEU A 336 18.42 5.03 -12.49
CA LEU A 336 19.20 4.77 -13.70
C LEU A 336 18.52 3.73 -14.61
N LEU A 337 17.96 2.65 -14.06
CA LEU A 337 17.20 1.67 -14.83
C LEU A 337 16.00 2.30 -15.52
N PHE A 338 15.20 3.09 -14.81
CA PHE A 338 14.05 3.77 -15.42
C PHE A 338 14.46 4.73 -16.55
N ASP A 339 15.57 5.46 -16.37
CA ASP A 339 16.09 6.35 -17.40
C ASP A 339 16.57 5.58 -18.65
N ILE A 340 17.20 4.41 -18.47
CA ILE A 340 17.63 3.53 -19.57
C ILE A 340 16.43 2.95 -20.32
N ILE A 341 15.42 2.43 -19.61
CA ILE A 341 14.28 1.75 -20.24
C ILE A 341 13.39 2.75 -20.99
N SER A 342 13.37 4.01 -20.58
CA SER A 342 12.54 5.05 -21.21
C SER A 342 13.05 5.49 -22.60
N ASP A 343 14.27 5.12 -23.00
CA ASP A 343 14.90 5.51 -24.26
C ASP A 343 15.69 4.32 -24.87
N ALA A 344 15.11 3.69 -25.89
CA ALA A 344 15.70 2.52 -26.53
C ALA A 344 17.02 2.83 -27.25
N ASP A 345 17.15 4.00 -27.88
CA ASP A 345 18.38 4.41 -28.57
C ASP A 345 19.52 4.62 -27.56
N LEU A 346 19.20 5.17 -26.38
CA LEU A 346 20.15 5.27 -25.27
C LEU A 346 20.57 3.88 -24.78
N ALA A 347 19.62 2.96 -24.57
CA ALA A 347 19.91 1.61 -24.12
C ALA A 347 20.83 0.86 -25.11
N ASP A 348 20.56 0.99 -26.41
CA ASP A 348 21.37 0.39 -27.48
C ASP A 348 22.79 0.99 -27.51
N SER A 349 22.90 2.32 -27.42
CA SER A 349 24.20 3.00 -27.37
C SER A 349 25.06 2.54 -26.18
N LEU A 350 24.43 2.36 -25.01
CA LEU A 350 25.11 1.87 -23.80
C LEU A 350 25.49 0.39 -23.92
N ARG A 351 24.63 -0.43 -24.54
CA ARG A 351 24.91 -1.84 -24.80
C ARG A 351 26.11 -2.02 -25.74
N GLU A 352 26.19 -1.21 -26.80
CA GLU A 352 27.34 -1.22 -27.70
C GLU A 352 28.63 -0.74 -27.02
N GLU A 353 28.55 0.23 -26.09
CA GLU A 353 29.68 0.57 -25.22
C GLU A 353 30.13 -0.65 -24.40
N GLN A 354 29.21 -1.40 -23.79
CA GLN A 354 29.55 -2.57 -22.99
C GLN A 354 30.21 -3.67 -23.84
N LYS A 355 29.63 -4.00 -25.01
CA LYS A 355 30.18 -5.02 -25.93
C LYS A 355 31.57 -4.66 -26.44
N CYS A 356 31.83 -3.38 -26.74
CA CYS A 356 33.15 -2.94 -27.20
C CYS A 356 34.22 -3.06 -26.10
N LEU A 357 33.86 -2.77 -24.85
CA LEU A 357 34.80 -2.78 -23.72
C LEU A 357 35.00 -4.17 -23.11
N LEU A 358 34.02 -5.07 -23.21
CA LEU A 358 33.98 -6.38 -22.56
C LEU A 358 33.94 -7.52 -23.57
N LYS A 359 34.92 -7.55 -24.48
CA LYS A 359 35.00 -8.55 -25.57
C LYS A 359 35.13 -9.99 -25.07
N ASP A 360 35.75 -10.17 -23.91
CA ASP A 360 35.98 -11.49 -23.29
C ASP A 360 34.82 -11.88 -22.33
N GLY A 361 33.69 -11.17 -22.38
CA GLY A 361 32.50 -11.41 -21.56
C GLY A 361 32.47 -10.57 -20.28
N TRP A 362 31.30 -10.51 -19.64
CA TRP A 362 31.07 -9.65 -18.47
C TRP A 362 31.94 -10.00 -17.25
N ASP A 363 32.23 -11.29 -17.03
CA ASP A 363 33.10 -11.75 -15.93
C ASP A 363 34.55 -11.24 -16.06
N SER A 364 34.96 -10.77 -17.24
CA SER A 364 36.29 -10.20 -17.51
C SER A 364 36.43 -8.72 -17.14
N ILE A 365 35.39 -8.08 -16.58
CA ILE A 365 35.41 -6.66 -16.27
C ILE A 365 36.57 -6.30 -15.33
N THR A 366 37.33 -5.28 -15.75
CA THR A 366 38.46 -4.78 -14.98
C THR A 366 38.19 -3.35 -14.51
N GLN A 367 39.03 -2.86 -13.59
CA GLN A 367 39.00 -1.44 -13.23
C GLN A 367 39.18 -0.55 -14.47
N GLN A 368 40.06 -0.93 -15.40
CA GLN A 368 40.29 -0.17 -16.62
C GLN A 368 39.04 -0.13 -17.50
N SER A 369 38.37 -1.27 -17.67
CA SER A 369 37.10 -1.34 -18.41
C SER A 369 36.05 -0.40 -17.80
N MET A 370 35.91 -0.40 -16.47
CA MET A 370 34.97 0.50 -15.76
C MET A 370 35.32 1.98 -15.91
N LEU A 371 36.60 2.35 -15.99
CA LEU A 371 37.03 3.74 -16.22
C LEU A 371 36.71 4.22 -17.64
N GLU A 372 36.64 3.31 -18.62
CA GLU A 372 36.31 3.63 -20.00
C GLU A 372 34.81 3.63 -20.32
N MET A 373 33.94 3.22 -19.38
CA MET A 373 32.46 3.30 -19.50
C MET A 373 31.95 4.75 -19.40
N LYS A 374 32.38 5.60 -20.34
CA LYS A 374 32.18 7.06 -20.32
C LYS A 374 30.72 7.45 -20.57
N GLN A 375 30.01 6.73 -21.43
CA GLN A 375 28.59 6.98 -21.68
C GLN A 375 27.77 6.60 -20.46
N LEU A 376 28.03 5.43 -19.87
CA LEU A 376 27.36 5.01 -18.64
C LEU A 376 27.65 5.99 -17.48
N ASP A 377 28.90 6.44 -17.31
CA ASP A 377 29.24 7.47 -16.31
C ASP A 377 28.47 8.78 -16.51
N SER A 378 28.35 9.23 -17.76
CA SER A 378 27.60 10.43 -18.10
C SER A 378 26.12 10.27 -17.76
N LEU A 379 25.52 9.15 -18.13
CA LEU A 379 24.13 8.86 -17.78
C LEU A 379 23.95 8.80 -16.25
N MET A 380 24.80 8.05 -15.53
CA MET A 380 24.74 7.94 -14.07
C MET A 380 24.77 9.31 -13.40
N ARG A 381 25.63 10.20 -13.89
CA ARG A 381 25.76 11.58 -13.38
C ARG A 381 24.52 12.41 -13.70
N GLU A 382 23.96 12.30 -14.89
CA GLU A 382 22.74 13.04 -15.27
C GLU A 382 21.50 12.54 -14.51
N SER A 383 21.35 11.22 -14.38
CA SER A 383 20.28 10.59 -13.60
C SER A 383 20.32 11.06 -12.14
N GLN A 384 21.48 11.01 -11.50
CA GLN A 384 21.64 11.45 -10.10
C GLN A 384 21.49 12.97 -9.93
N ARG A 385 21.69 13.77 -10.99
CA ARG A 385 21.46 15.22 -10.97
C ARG A 385 19.97 15.55 -10.84
N LEU A 386 19.13 14.86 -11.64
CA LEU A 386 17.68 15.01 -11.60
C LEU A 386 17.02 14.26 -10.44
N ASN A 387 17.63 13.16 -10.00
CA ASN A 387 17.11 12.26 -8.98
C ASN A 387 18.19 11.97 -7.91
N PRO A 388 18.63 12.98 -7.13
CA PRO A 388 19.66 12.78 -6.12
C PRO A 388 19.11 11.99 -4.92
N VAL A 389 19.97 11.17 -4.31
CA VAL A 389 19.65 10.41 -3.09
C VAL A 389 19.36 11.30 -1.87
N GLY A 390 19.66 12.60 -1.95
CA GLY A 390 19.33 13.57 -0.91
C GLY A 390 19.39 15.02 -1.41
N GLU A 391 18.54 15.87 -0.84
CA GLU A 391 18.43 17.30 -1.20
C GLU A 391 19.66 18.12 -0.75
N PHE A 392 20.27 17.74 0.38
CA PHE A 392 21.36 18.46 1.02
C PHE A 392 22.67 17.68 0.96
N THR A 393 23.77 18.41 0.78
CA THR A 393 25.13 17.90 0.87
C THR A 393 25.99 18.77 1.80
N PHE A 394 27.26 18.42 1.97
CA PHE A 394 28.25 19.23 2.69
C PHE A 394 27.82 19.61 4.12
N ARG A 395 27.32 18.62 4.88
CA ARG A 395 26.77 18.85 6.21
C ARG A 395 27.86 18.95 7.27
N ARG A 396 27.89 20.02 8.07
CA ARG A 396 28.91 20.26 9.12
C ARG A 396 28.33 20.94 10.34
N ILE A 397 28.83 20.63 11.53
CA ILE A 397 28.62 21.41 12.74
C ILE A 397 29.77 22.40 12.90
N VAL A 398 29.43 23.68 13.07
CA VAL A 398 30.40 24.73 13.35
C VAL A 398 30.90 24.57 14.78
N ARG A 399 32.22 24.42 14.96
CA ARG A 399 32.87 24.27 16.28
C ARG A 399 33.50 25.57 16.77
N THR A 400 34.02 26.37 15.85
CA THR A 400 34.59 27.70 16.13
C THR A 400 33.95 28.73 15.22
N PRO A 401 33.84 30.01 15.64
CA PRO A 401 33.25 31.04 14.79
C PRO A 401 34.01 31.19 13.48
N ILE A 402 33.29 31.26 12.35
CA ILE A 402 33.86 31.46 11.01
C ILE A 402 33.19 32.66 10.37
N VAL A 403 33.98 33.62 9.90
CA VAL A 403 33.50 34.77 9.12
C VAL A 403 33.70 34.48 7.65
N LEU A 404 32.61 34.52 6.88
CA LEU A 404 32.61 34.33 5.43
C LEU A 404 33.08 35.59 4.70
N SER A 405 33.46 35.46 3.43
CA SER A 405 34.00 36.54 2.60
C SER A 405 33.20 37.84 2.55
N ASP A 406 31.87 37.79 2.75
CA ASP A 406 30.97 38.95 2.76
C ASP A 406 30.47 39.33 4.17
N GLY A 407 31.15 38.85 5.21
CA GLY A 407 30.93 39.28 6.60
C GLY A 407 29.89 38.48 7.38
N TYR A 408 29.19 37.53 6.74
CA TYR A 408 28.32 36.60 7.48
C TYR A 408 29.13 35.78 8.47
N ARG A 409 28.64 35.68 9.71
CA ARG A 409 29.28 34.93 10.77
C ARG A 409 28.54 33.64 11.05
N LEU A 410 29.24 32.52 10.88
CA LEU A 410 28.82 31.20 11.33
C LEU A 410 29.24 31.03 12.78
N GLU A 411 28.30 30.69 13.65
CA GLU A 411 28.52 30.56 15.10
C GLU A 411 28.62 29.09 15.53
N PRO A 412 29.38 28.80 16.60
CA PRO A 412 29.45 27.46 17.17
C PRO A 412 28.08 26.84 17.46
N GLY A 413 27.92 25.56 17.15
CA GLY A 413 26.69 24.78 17.31
C GLY A 413 25.73 24.84 16.12
N GLN A 414 25.95 25.72 15.14
CA GLN A 414 25.15 25.75 13.93
C GLN A 414 25.47 24.56 13.02
N GLN A 415 24.46 23.87 12.51
CA GLN A 415 24.63 22.95 11.39
C GLN A 415 24.50 23.68 10.07
N ILE A 416 25.48 23.54 9.20
CA ILE A 416 25.50 24.10 7.85
C ILE A 416 25.32 23.00 6.79
N ALA A 417 24.69 23.33 5.65
CA ALA A 417 24.57 22.45 4.49
C ALA A 417 24.40 23.22 3.17
N VAL A 418 24.60 22.54 2.05
CA VAL A 418 24.43 23.06 0.69
C VAL A 418 23.28 22.33 -0.02
N LEU A 419 22.44 23.04 -0.77
CA LEU A 419 21.31 22.48 -1.54
C LEU A 419 21.75 21.90 -2.88
N ALA A 420 22.19 20.62 -2.88
CA ALA A 420 22.76 19.97 -4.06
C ALA A 420 21.77 19.98 -5.25
N ARG A 421 20.53 19.50 -5.04
CA ARG A 421 19.51 19.43 -6.10
C ARG A 421 19.22 20.79 -6.70
N SER A 422 18.97 21.80 -5.87
CA SER A 422 18.62 23.13 -6.36
C SER A 422 19.75 23.76 -7.16
N ILE A 423 21.01 23.56 -6.74
CA ILE A 423 22.21 24.00 -7.48
C ILE A 423 22.34 23.29 -8.82
N HIS A 424 22.08 21.99 -8.84
CA HIS A 424 22.12 21.14 -10.04
C HIS A 424 21.04 21.43 -11.07
N MET A 425 19.94 22.04 -10.63
CA MET A 425 18.80 22.45 -11.45
C MET A 425 18.83 23.95 -11.79
N ASP A 426 19.87 24.67 -11.39
CA ASP A 426 20.00 26.11 -11.62
C ASP A 426 20.67 26.39 -12.98
N GLU A 427 19.93 27.05 -13.87
CA GLU A 427 20.37 27.44 -15.22
C GLU A 427 21.63 28.32 -15.23
N GLU A 428 21.94 29.03 -14.13
CA GLU A 428 23.20 29.79 -14.04
C GLU A 428 24.42 28.88 -13.82
N ASN A 429 24.23 27.72 -13.20
CA ASN A 429 25.32 26.76 -12.94
C ASN A 429 25.46 25.74 -14.07
N LEU A 430 24.37 25.40 -14.73
CA LEU A 430 24.34 24.44 -15.83
C LEU A 430 23.31 24.88 -16.87
N SER A 431 23.74 25.09 -18.11
CA SER A 431 22.79 25.45 -19.18
C SER A 431 21.86 24.28 -19.51
N ASP A 432 20.58 24.58 -19.71
CA ASP A 432 19.52 23.60 -19.96
C ASP A 432 19.44 22.58 -18.81
N ALA A 433 19.50 23.08 -17.56
CA ALA A 433 19.49 22.28 -16.35
C ALA A 433 18.14 21.57 -16.13
N ALA A 434 17.03 22.16 -16.57
CA ALA A 434 15.72 21.52 -16.43
C ALA A 434 15.58 20.25 -17.28
N SER A 435 16.30 20.16 -18.40
CA SER A 435 16.18 19.06 -19.35
C SER A 435 17.11 17.90 -19.02
N PHE A 436 16.63 16.67 -19.24
CA PHE A 436 17.42 15.46 -19.13
C PHE A 436 18.27 15.27 -20.40
N ASN A 437 19.60 15.16 -20.24
CA ASN A 437 20.51 14.88 -21.36
C ASN A 437 21.56 13.83 -20.95
N PRO A 438 21.41 12.55 -21.36
CA PRO A 438 22.27 11.47 -20.92
C PRO A 438 23.73 11.62 -21.40
N GLN A 439 23.96 12.32 -22.51
CA GLN A 439 25.30 12.53 -23.10
C GLN A 439 25.96 13.84 -22.67
N ARG A 440 25.33 14.61 -21.77
CA ARG A 440 25.78 15.94 -21.34
C ARG A 440 27.25 15.99 -20.93
N TRP A 441 27.73 14.96 -20.24
CA TRP A 441 29.07 14.93 -19.64
C TRP A 441 30.11 14.24 -20.53
N VAL A 442 29.70 13.55 -21.59
CA VAL A 442 30.60 13.04 -22.64
C VAL A 442 31.02 14.16 -23.58
N ARG A 443 30.07 15.05 -23.93
CA ARG A 443 30.28 16.09 -24.95
C ARG A 443 31.12 17.27 -24.44
N GLN A 444 31.26 17.46 -23.12
CA GLN A 444 32.07 18.52 -22.53
C GLN A 444 33.57 18.14 -22.52
N LYS A 445 34.24 18.32 -23.67
CA LYS A 445 35.66 17.97 -23.84
C LYS A 445 36.65 18.70 -22.90
N HIS A 446 36.27 19.81 -22.26
CA HIS A 446 37.24 20.70 -21.58
C HIS A 446 36.87 21.28 -20.21
N SER A 447 35.73 20.92 -19.58
CA SER A 447 35.27 21.63 -18.37
C SER A 447 34.84 20.78 -17.17
N ALA A 448 34.36 19.55 -17.35
CA ALA A 448 33.95 18.69 -16.22
C ALA A 448 34.29 17.21 -16.48
N PRO A 449 34.91 16.50 -15.52
CA PRO A 449 35.17 15.07 -15.66
C PRO A 449 33.87 14.28 -15.82
N THR A 450 33.84 13.36 -16.79
CA THR A 450 32.67 12.51 -17.06
C THR A 450 32.37 11.55 -15.91
N ALA A 451 33.40 11.11 -15.17
CA ALA A 451 33.30 10.10 -14.12
C ALA A 451 32.24 10.42 -13.06
N PHE A 452 31.33 9.48 -12.82
CA PHE A 452 30.26 9.58 -11.82
C PHE A 452 30.80 9.86 -10.41
N SER A 453 31.90 9.20 -10.05
CA SER A 453 32.55 9.32 -8.74
C SER A 453 33.32 10.64 -8.54
N ASN A 454 33.35 11.54 -9.51
CA ASN A 454 34.06 12.81 -9.38
C ASN A 454 33.23 13.82 -8.56
N SER A 455 33.77 14.29 -7.44
CA SER A 455 33.16 15.30 -6.58
C SER A 455 33.68 16.69 -6.95
N SER A 456 32.78 17.61 -7.30
CA SER A 456 33.11 18.98 -7.68
C SER A 456 31.93 19.92 -7.44
N THR A 457 32.08 21.22 -7.67
CA THR A 457 30.95 22.16 -7.63
C THR A 457 29.87 21.82 -8.67
N ALA A 458 30.24 21.14 -9.77
CA ALA A 458 29.33 20.64 -10.80
C ALA A 458 28.83 19.21 -10.54
N ASN A 459 29.26 18.56 -9.46
CA ASN A 459 28.74 17.27 -9.00
C ASN A 459 28.88 17.14 -7.47
N LEU A 460 27.80 17.47 -6.76
CA LEU A 460 27.77 17.65 -5.31
C LEU A 460 27.18 16.43 -4.56
N ASN A 461 26.75 15.41 -5.30
CA ASN A 461 26.04 14.25 -4.76
C ASN A 461 26.93 13.39 -3.84
N PHE A 462 28.23 13.37 -4.12
CA PHE A 462 29.22 12.72 -3.25
C PHE A 462 29.84 13.68 -2.23
N GLY A 463 29.25 14.85 -1.97
CA GLY A 463 29.88 15.86 -1.13
C GLY A 463 30.87 16.72 -1.88
N LEU A 464 31.67 17.49 -1.14
CA LEU A 464 32.68 18.39 -1.67
C LEU A 464 33.89 18.48 -0.72
N GLY A 465 35.09 18.54 -1.28
CA GLY A 465 36.32 18.79 -0.53
C GLY A 465 36.88 17.56 0.19
N ARG A 466 37.64 17.79 1.27
CA ARG A 466 38.35 16.74 2.03
C ARG A 466 37.43 15.65 2.56
N TYR A 467 36.20 16.00 2.90
CA TYR A 467 35.19 15.10 3.46
C TYR A 467 34.10 14.75 2.45
N ALA A 468 34.45 14.70 1.16
CA ALA A 468 33.61 14.03 0.17
C ALA A 468 33.51 12.53 0.48
N CYS A 469 32.43 11.90 0.04
CA CYS A 469 32.10 10.50 0.27
C CYS A 469 33.31 9.61 -0.06
N PRO A 470 33.86 8.88 0.94
CA PRO A 470 35.01 8.01 0.71
C PRO A 470 34.63 6.79 -0.14
N GLY A 471 33.38 6.32 -0.07
CA GLY A 471 32.87 5.15 -0.80
C GLY A 471 32.47 5.39 -2.26
N ARG A 472 32.59 6.62 -2.78
CA ARG A 472 32.10 6.99 -4.13
C ARG A 472 32.62 6.12 -5.28
N PHE A 473 33.85 5.61 -5.17
CA PHE A 473 34.45 4.77 -6.19
C PHE A 473 33.84 3.36 -6.20
N ILE A 474 33.66 2.75 -5.02
CA ILE A 474 33.03 1.44 -4.94
C ILE A 474 31.54 1.49 -5.29
N ALA A 475 30.84 2.58 -4.91
CA ALA A 475 29.48 2.81 -5.37
C ALA A 475 29.41 2.90 -6.90
N SER A 476 30.29 3.68 -7.54
CA SER A 476 30.38 3.75 -9.00
C SER A 476 30.60 2.37 -9.63
N TYR A 477 31.56 1.60 -9.13
CA TYR A 477 31.89 0.29 -9.68
C TYR A 477 30.78 -0.74 -9.46
N MET A 478 30.12 -0.74 -8.30
CA MET A 478 29.00 -1.64 -8.03
C MET A 478 27.82 -1.36 -8.96
N ILE A 479 27.44 -0.09 -9.12
CA ILE A 479 26.36 0.30 -10.06
C ILE A 479 26.76 -0.10 -11.49
N LYS A 480 27.99 0.21 -11.92
CA LYS A 480 28.48 -0.17 -13.25
C LYS A 480 28.48 -1.67 -13.48
N SER A 481 28.93 -2.49 -12.52
CA SER A 481 28.88 -3.94 -12.63
C SER A 481 27.45 -4.44 -12.85
N ILE A 482 26.50 -3.98 -12.02
CA ILE A 482 25.09 -4.40 -12.11
C ILE A 482 24.48 -3.94 -13.45
N MET A 483 24.63 -2.66 -13.81
CA MET A 483 24.08 -2.12 -15.06
C MET A 483 24.70 -2.76 -16.30
N SER A 484 26.02 -3.00 -16.29
CA SER A 484 26.72 -3.61 -17.42
C SER A 484 26.19 -5.02 -17.70
N ARG A 485 25.92 -5.83 -16.66
CA ARG A 485 25.31 -7.16 -16.82
C ARG A 485 23.93 -7.05 -17.46
N ILE A 486 23.10 -6.19 -16.90
CA ILE A 486 21.73 -5.97 -17.35
C ILE A 486 21.72 -5.52 -18.82
N LEU A 487 22.59 -4.57 -19.19
CA LEU A 487 22.69 -4.09 -20.57
C LEU A 487 23.12 -5.18 -21.56
N LEU A 488 24.05 -6.06 -21.17
CA LEU A 488 24.57 -7.12 -22.03
C LEU A 488 23.58 -8.28 -22.21
N ASP A 489 22.97 -8.73 -21.11
CA ASP A 489 22.29 -10.03 -21.08
C ASP A 489 20.77 -9.93 -20.92
N CYS A 490 20.24 -8.77 -20.52
CA CYS A 490 18.83 -8.62 -20.21
C CYS A 490 18.16 -7.59 -21.13
N PRO A 491 17.33 -8.02 -22.10
CA PRO A 491 16.40 -7.08 -22.72
C PRO A 491 15.42 -6.62 -21.64
N LEU A 492 15.37 -5.30 -21.41
CA LEU A 492 14.44 -4.69 -20.46
C LEU A 492 13.35 -3.97 -21.24
N ALA A 493 12.12 -4.14 -20.79
CA ALA A 493 10.97 -3.38 -21.25
C ALA A 493 10.20 -2.92 -20.02
N LEU A 494 9.68 -1.68 -20.06
CA LEU A 494 8.63 -1.32 -19.13
C LEU A 494 7.46 -2.23 -19.45
N LEU A 495 6.95 -2.90 -18.42
CA LEU A 495 5.60 -3.42 -18.49
C LEU A 495 4.71 -2.19 -18.69
N THR A 496 4.32 -1.94 -19.95
CA THR A 496 3.06 -1.26 -20.22
C THR A 496 2.02 -1.93 -19.35
N PRO A 497 1.03 -1.21 -18.81
CA PRO A 497 -0.08 -1.85 -18.09
C PRO A 497 -0.88 -2.72 -19.09
N THR A 498 -0.32 -3.88 -19.39
CA THR A 498 -0.84 -5.03 -20.10
C THR A 498 -0.78 -6.13 -19.05
N HIS A 499 -1.90 -6.23 -18.36
CA HIS A 499 -2.48 -7.19 -17.40
C HIS A 499 -1.74 -8.45 -16.89
N ASP A 500 -0.54 -8.83 -17.34
CA ASP A 500 -0.14 -10.25 -17.26
C ASP A 500 0.98 -10.64 -16.29
N PHE A 501 1.57 -9.75 -15.48
CA PHE A 501 2.68 -10.19 -14.63
C PHE A 501 2.89 -9.39 -13.33
N ILE A 502 2.69 -10.08 -12.18
CA ILE A 502 2.80 -9.54 -10.82
C ILE A 502 3.88 -10.30 -10.05
N MET A 503 4.87 -9.59 -9.50
CA MET A 503 5.84 -10.14 -8.56
C MET A 503 5.25 -10.22 -7.13
N PRO A 504 5.45 -11.31 -6.37
CA PRO A 504 4.90 -11.45 -5.02
C PRO A 504 5.61 -10.52 -4.03
N GLY A 505 4.84 -9.75 -3.25
CA GLY A 505 5.28 -9.33 -1.92
C GLY A 505 5.61 -7.85 -1.66
N GLN A 506 5.42 -6.91 -2.59
CA GLN A 506 5.57 -5.47 -2.25
C GLN A 506 4.48 -4.55 -2.78
N THR A 507 3.97 -3.74 -1.86
CA THR A 507 2.99 -2.66 -2.03
C THR A 507 3.59 -1.47 -2.80
N MET A 508 2.89 -0.96 -3.81
CA MET A 508 3.16 0.37 -4.36
C MET A 508 2.89 1.45 -3.29
N PRO A 509 3.65 2.56 -3.27
CA PRO A 509 3.18 3.78 -2.62
C PRO A 509 1.92 4.25 -3.36
N ILE A 510 0.83 4.44 -2.61
CA ILE A 510 -0.41 4.99 -3.13
C ILE A 510 -0.11 6.42 -3.62
N ALA A 511 -0.17 6.62 -4.93
CA ALA A 511 -0.12 7.94 -5.53
C ALA A 511 -1.43 8.67 -5.23
N ASN A 512 -1.30 9.77 -4.48
CA ASN A 512 -2.18 10.94 -4.38
C ASN A 512 -3.69 10.74 -4.16
N GLY A 513 -4.19 11.30 -3.05
CA GLY A 513 -5.41 12.13 -3.12
C GLY A 513 -6.47 11.93 -2.05
N ASP A 514 -6.63 10.73 -1.52
CA ASP A 514 -7.78 10.43 -0.65
C ASP A 514 -7.35 10.18 0.80
N ALA A 515 -8.12 10.71 1.75
CA ALA A 515 -7.80 10.69 3.17
C ALA A 515 -7.49 9.26 3.65
N ALA A 516 -6.30 9.08 4.23
CA ALA A 516 -5.86 7.79 4.74
C ALA A 516 -6.91 7.22 5.72
N ALA A 517 -7.25 5.94 5.56
CA ALA A 517 -8.15 5.22 6.46
C ALA A 517 -7.70 5.40 7.93
N ASP A 518 -8.65 5.64 8.85
CA ASP A 518 -8.34 5.70 10.29
C ASP A 518 -7.81 4.31 10.71
N PRO A 519 -6.58 4.20 11.24
CA PRO A 519 -6.00 2.91 11.62
C PRO A 519 -6.88 2.11 12.60
N ARG A 520 -7.72 2.79 13.39
CA ARG A 520 -8.67 2.17 14.32
C ARG A 520 -9.82 1.45 13.62
N ASP A 521 -10.23 1.93 12.44
CA ASP A 521 -11.28 1.28 11.66
C ASP A 521 -10.73 -0.03 11.06
N ALA A 522 -9.50 -0.01 10.52
CA ALA A 522 -8.83 -1.21 10.04
C ALA A 522 -8.59 -2.25 11.16
N GLN A 523 -8.18 -1.80 12.35
CA GLN A 523 -8.00 -2.66 13.52
C GLN A 523 -9.32 -3.29 13.99
N TYR A 524 -10.40 -2.49 14.03
CA TYR A 524 -11.74 -2.98 14.38
C TYR A 524 -12.19 -4.09 13.42
N TRP A 525 -12.04 -3.88 12.11
CA TRP A 525 -12.40 -4.90 11.13
C TRP A 525 -11.49 -6.14 11.20
N SER A 526 -10.20 -5.98 11.47
CA SER A 526 -9.28 -7.10 11.66
C SER A 526 -9.70 -7.97 12.85
N HIS A 527 -10.03 -7.36 13.99
CA HIS A 527 -10.52 -8.06 15.18
C HIS A 527 -11.76 -8.91 14.89
N ASN A 528 -12.69 -8.37 14.10
CA ASN A 528 -13.98 -9.04 13.82
C ASN A 528 -13.88 -10.16 12.78
N PHE A 529 -12.95 -10.09 11.81
CA PHE A 529 -12.98 -11.00 10.65
C PHE A 529 -11.78 -11.94 10.54
N VAL A 530 -10.61 -11.60 11.09
CA VAL A 530 -9.42 -12.45 10.92
C VAL A 530 -9.57 -13.77 11.67
N SER A 531 -10.06 -13.75 12.91
CA SER A 531 -10.22 -14.97 13.72
C SER A 531 -11.27 -15.91 13.12
N PRO A 532 -12.52 -15.45 12.81
CA PRO A 532 -13.50 -16.32 12.16
C PRO A 532 -13.04 -16.86 10.80
N LEU A 533 -12.35 -16.04 9.98
CA LEU A 533 -11.80 -16.50 8.70
C LEU A 533 -10.80 -17.64 8.91
N LYS A 534 -9.85 -17.50 9.84
CA LYS A 534 -8.86 -18.56 10.14
C LYS A 534 -9.55 -19.84 10.63
N SER A 535 -10.54 -19.73 11.51
CA SER A 535 -11.31 -20.88 11.99
C SER A 535 -12.02 -21.61 10.86
N LEU A 536 -12.65 -20.89 9.93
CA LEU A 536 -13.31 -21.50 8.76
C LEU A 536 -12.31 -22.13 7.79
N LEU A 537 -11.15 -21.50 7.55
CA LEU A 537 -10.10 -22.06 6.68
C LEU A 537 -9.53 -23.35 7.27
N ASN A 538 -9.33 -23.39 8.58
CA ASN A 538 -8.92 -24.59 9.29
C ASN A 538 -9.99 -25.69 9.20
N ALA A 539 -11.26 -25.34 9.41
CA ALA A 539 -12.38 -26.27 9.33
C ALA A 539 -12.61 -26.86 7.94
N ALA A 540 -12.31 -26.12 6.88
CA ALA A 540 -12.41 -26.61 5.50
C ALA A 540 -11.44 -27.78 5.23
N GLY A 541 -10.31 -27.84 5.94
CA GLY A 541 -9.31 -28.91 5.84
C GLY A 541 -8.47 -28.89 4.55
N SER A 542 -8.78 -28.02 3.59
CA SER A 542 -8.13 -27.91 2.28
C SER A 542 -7.03 -26.84 2.21
N TYR A 543 -6.75 -26.13 3.31
CA TYR A 543 -5.79 -25.01 3.36
C TYR A 543 -4.63 -25.30 4.31
N THR A 544 -3.39 -25.19 3.81
CA THR A 544 -2.19 -25.24 4.65
C THR A 544 -2.08 -23.99 5.53
N ILE A 545 -1.22 -24.01 6.55
CA ILE A 545 -0.94 -22.81 7.36
C ILE A 545 -0.45 -21.64 6.49
N ALA A 546 0.39 -21.92 5.48
CA ALA A 546 0.88 -20.91 4.55
C ALA A 546 -0.26 -20.31 3.70
N ASP A 547 -1.21 -21.14 3.26
CA ASP A 547 -2.41 -20.68 2.55
C ASP A 547 -3.26 -19.79 3.45
N GLN A 548 -3.47 -20.20 4.71
CA GLN A 548 -4.24 -19.43 5.68
C GLN A 548 -3.63 -18.04 5.91
N GLU A 549 -2.31 -17.97 6.09
CA GLU A 549 -1.62 -16.68 6.22
C GLU A 549 -1.70 -15.83 4.94
N ALA A 550 -1.60 -16.45 3.76
CA ALA A 550 -1.74 -15.73 2.49
C ALA A 550 -3.13 -15.12 2.35
N GLN A 551 -4.19 -15.86 2.70
CA GLN A 551 -5.56 -15.37 2.63
C GLN A 551 -5.84 -14.27 3.66
N VAL A 552 -5.25 -14.35 4.86
CA VAL A 552 -5.35 -13.27 5.87
C VAL A 552 -4.63 -12.01 5.38
N ARG A 553 -3.42 -12.13 4.82
CA ARG A 553 -2.71 -10.99 4.21
C ARG A 553 -3.52 -10.34 3.10
N LEU A 554 -4.21 -11.13 2.28
CA LEU A 554 -5.06 -10.62 1.20
C LEU A 554 -6.26 -9.85 1.73
N LEU A 555 -6.95 -10.40 2.74
CA LEU A 555 -8.05 -9.75 3.45
C LEU A 555 -7.59 -8.39 4.04
N GLU A 556 -6.51 -8.40 4.82
CA GLU A 556 -5.99 -7.21 5.51
C GLU A 556 -5.50 -6.13 4.53
N LYS A 557 -4.92 -6.52 3.39
CA LYS A 557 -4.35 -5.60 2.42
C LYS A 557 -5.39 -4.99 1.48
N HIS A 558 -6.32 -5.79 0.96
CA HIS A 558 -7.19 -5.37 -0.14
C HIS A 558 -8.64 -5.10 0.27
N VAL A 559 -9.09 -5.69 1.38
CA VAL A 559 -10.52 -5.70 1.76
C VAL A 559 -10.77 -4.82 2.98
N LEU A 560 -10.12 -5.10 4.12
CA LEU A 560 -10.40 -4.40 5.38
C LEU A 560 -10.27 -2.86 5.30
N PRO A 561 -9.26 -2.29 4.60
CA PRO A 561 -9.13 -0.84 4.45
C PRO A 561 -10.28 -0.18 3.65
N ASN A 562 -11.05 -0.99 2.91
CA ASN A 562 -12.10 -0.55 2.02
C ASN A 562 -13.52 -0.87 2.54
N LEU A 563 -13.65 -1.37 3.78
CA LEU A 563 -14.93 -1.65 4.43
C LEU A 563 -15.61 -0.41 5.02
N GLY A 564 -15.00 0.77 4.89
CA GLY A 564 -15.52 2.01 5.46
C GLY A 564 -15.28 2.14 6.97
N PRO A 565 -15.81 3.23 7.57
CA PRO A 565 -15.69 3.48 9.00
C PRO A 565 -16.39 2.40 9.83
N ARG A 566 -15.92 2.18 11.06
CA ARG A 566 -16.60 1.30 12.02
C ARG A 566 -18.03 1.79 12.35
N PRO A 567 -18.92 0.92 12.86
CA PRO A 567 -20.35 1.22 13.00
C PRO A 567 -20.71 2.56 13.66
N SER A 568 -19.99 3.00 14.69
CA SER A 568 -20.23 4.29 15.38
C SER A 568 -20.03 5.53 14.52
N LYS A 569 -19.25 5.41 13.43
CA LYS A 569 -18.99 6.48 12.46
C LYS A 569 -19.65 6.23 11.11
N ALA A 570 -20.14 5.02 10.87
CA ALA A 570 -20.74 4.65 9.60
C ALA A 570 -22.07 5.38 9.39
N ASN A 571 -22.30 5.86 8.17
CA ASN A 571 -23.58 6.44 7.78
C ASN A 571 -24.62 5.34 7.48
N GLY A 572 -24.97 4.59 8.52
CA GLY A 572 -25.89 3.46 8.47
C GLY A 572 -25.21 2.10 8.24
N PRO A 573 -25.87 1.01 8.67
CA PRO A 573 -25.38 -0.35 8.48
C PRO A 573 -25.31 -0.73 7.00
N SER A 574 -24.43 -1.67 6.65
CA SER A 574 -24.48 -2.32 5.34
C SER A 574 -25.73 -3.19 5.24
N PHE A 575 -26.37 -3.18 4.07
CA PHE A 575 -27.48 -4.09 3.77
C PHE A 575 -27.00 -5.47 3.26
N LEU A 576 -25.68 -5.69 3.16
CA LEU A 576 -25.12 -6.98 2.77
C LEU A 576 -25.46 -8.07 3.79
N THR A 577 -25.52 -7.74 5.08
CA THR A 577 -25.79 -8.70 6.15
C THR A 577 -26.82 -8.21 7.14
N GLN A 578 -27.48 -9.17 7.81
CA GLN A 578 -28.45 -8.84 8.83
C GLN A 578 -27.85 -8.22 10.09
N SER A 579 -26.56 -8.42 10.35
CA SER A 579 -25.83 -7.73 11.42
C SER A 579 -25.43 -6.30 11.07
N GLY A 580 -25.66 -5.86 9.83
CA GLY A 580 -25.20 -4.55 9.34
C GLY A 580 -23.74 -4.52 8.93
N SER A 581 -23.10 -5.70 8.85
CA SER A 581 -21.68 -5.87 8.49
C SER A 581 -21.48 -5.65 6.99
N PRO A 582 -20.43 -4.90 6.58
CA PRO A 582 -20.07 -4.77 5.17
C PRO A 582 -19.30 -5.99 4.63
N LEU A 583 -19.13 -7.06 5.43
CA LEU A 583 -18.47 -8.30 5.02
C LEU A 583 -19.25 -9.52 5.53
N GLN A 584 -19.46 -10.50 4.65
CA GLN A 584 -20.14 -11.76 4.89
C GLN A 584 -19.19 -12.93 4.60
N LEU A 585 -18.94 -13.78 5.60
CA LEU A 585 -18.17 -15.01 5.42
C LEU A 585 -19.10 -16.13 4.92
N SER A 586 -18.57 -17.08 4.16
CA SER A 586 -19.31 -18.27 3.75
C SER A 586 -18.42 -19.49 3.64
N LEU A 587 -19.02 -20.65 3.88
CA LEU A 587 -18.37 -21.94 3.84
C LEU A 587 -19.12 -22.85 2.86
N ASN A 588 -18.40 -23.35 1.86
CA ASN A 588 -18.91 -24.27 0.88
C ASN A 588 -18.58 -25.71 1.27
N ALA A 589 -19.62 -26.51 1.52
CA ALA A 589 -19.58 -27.95 1.61
C ALA A 589 -19.69 -28.54 0.19
N SER A 590 -18.63 -29.18 -0.28
CA SER A 590 -18.60 -29.91 -1.54
C SER A 590 -17.50 -30.97 -1.50
N SER A 591 -17.22 -31.64 -2.62
CA SER A 591 -16.08 -32.56 -2.71
C SER A 591 -14.73 -31.90 -2.38
N ASN A 592 -14.63 -30.56 -2.48
CA ASN A 592 -13.49 -29.79 -2.02
C ASN A 592 -13.99 -28.55 -1.28
N ASN A 593 -14.01 -28.63 0.05
CA ASN A 593 -14.51 -27.55 0.90
C ASN A 593 -13.76 -26.25 0.64
N CYS A 594 -14.50 -25.16 0.54
CA CYS A 594 -13.95 -23.87 0.13
C CYS A 594 -14.54 -22.74 0.97
N VAL A 595 -13.68 -21.92 1.55
CA VAL A 595 -14.06 -20.70 2.26
C VAL A 595 -14.16 -19.55 1.26
N ARG A 596 -15.09 -18.64 1.51
CA ARG A 596 -15.30 -17.45 0.68
C ARG A 596 -15.77 -16.30 1.54
N TYR A 597 -15.63 -15.11 1.02
CA TYR A 597 -16.29 -13.96 1.60
C TYR A 597 -16.78 -12.99 0.54
N CYS A 598 -17.91 -12.35 0.81
CA CYS A 598 -18.47 -11.25 0.03
C CYS A 598 -18.37 -9.97 0.86
N TRP A 599 -18.09 -8.84 0.24
CA TRP A 599 -17.93 -7.58 0.93
C TRP A 599 -18.39 -6.40 0.08
N GLU A 600 -18.76 -5.32 0.75
CA GLU A 600 -19.21 -4.09 0.13
C GLU A 600 -18.07 -3.08 0.00
N MET A 601 -17.91 -2.53 -1.20
CA MET A 601 -16.81 -1.63 -1.54
C MET A 601 -17.12 -0.18 -1.12
N LEU A 602 -16.87 0.13 0.15
CA LEU A 602 -17.24 1.43 0.77
C LEU A 602 -16.12 2.48 0.74
N GLY A 603 -14.85 2.06 0.62
CA GLY A 603 -13.68 2.95 0.62
C GLY A 603 -13.19 3.38 2.00
N ALA A 604 -12.05 4.07 2.05
CA ALA A 604 -11.33 4.40 3.28
C ALA A 604 -11.92 5.57 4.09
N SER A 605 -12.41 6.61 3.41
CA SER A 605 -12.98 7.79 4.06
C SER A 605 -14.28 8.17 3.37
N ARG A 606 -15.38 8.13 4.12
CA ARG A 606 -16.63 8.72 3.65
C ARG A 606 -16.76 10.09 4.29
N GLN A 607 -16.37 11.15 3.57
CA GLN A 607 -16.79 12.50 3.98
C GLN A 607 -18.30 12.60 3.76
N GLU A 608 -19.04 13.12 4.74
CA GLU A 608 -20.48 13.36 4.61
C GLU A 608 -20.75 14.26 3.40
N GLY A 609 -21.36 13.72 2.35
CA GLY A 609 -21.88 14.49 1.20
C GLY A 609 -21.34 14.13 -0.20
N ASP A 610 -20.17 13.49 -0.31
CA ASP A 610 -19.52 13.35 -1.63
C ASP A 610 -19.82 12.03 -2.38
N ASP A 611 -20.19 10.94 -1.68
CA ASP A 611 -20.56 9.65 -2.31
C ASP A 611 -21.56 8.82 -1.47
N PRO A 612 -22.86 9.17 -1.47
CA PRO A 612 -23.87 8.57 -0.58
C PRO A 612 -24.26 7.13 -0.95
N LEU A 613 -23.85 6.62 -2.12
CA LEU A 613 -24.05 5.22 -2.54
C LEU A 613 -22.75 4.43 -2.72
N ALA A 614 -21.58 5.04 -2.47
CA ALA A 614 -20.25 4.43 -2.64
C ALA A 614 -19.94 4.04 -4.10
N ILE A 615 -20.44 4.82 -5.07
CA ILE A 615 -20.28 4.57 -6.50
C ILE A 615 -18.83 4.82 -6.93
N GLN A 616 -18.28 5.98 -6.56
CA GLN A 616 -16.91 6.34 -6.91
C GLN A 616 -15.92 5.44 -6.17
N ALA A 617 -16.20 5.14 -4.90
CA ALA A 617 -15.41 4.20 -4.11
C ALA A 617 -15.36 2.82 -4.79
N ALA A 618 -16.51 2.26 -5.16
CA ALA A 618 -16.58 0.98 -5.84
C ALA A 618 -15.82 0.96 -7.19
N GLN A 619 -15.92 2.02 -8.00
CA GLN A 619 -15.19 2.12 -9.26
C GLN A 619 -13.66 2.15 -9.05
N ASN A 620 -13.19 2.95 -8.09
CA ASN A 620 -11.77 3.05 -7.75
C ASN A 620 -11.21 1.72 -7.20
N ILE A 621 -11.97 1.09 -6.29
CA ILE A 621 -11.61 -0.20 -5.71
C ILE A 621 -11.59 -1.27 -6.80
N MET A 622 -12.60 -1.36 -7.66
CA MET A 622 -12.63 -2.34 -8.76
C MET A 622 -11.48 -2.15 -9.74
N ALA A 623 -11.13 -0.91 -10.09
CA ALA A 623 -9.95 -0.64 -10.91
C ALA A 623 -8.66 -1.11 -10.24
N SER A 624 -8.51 -0.85 -8.93
CA SER A 624 -7.37 -1.32 -8.14
C SER A 624 -7.33 -2.85 -8.05
N LEU A 625 -8.44 -3.52 -7.79
CA LEU A 625 -8.52 -4.99 -7.74
C LEU A 625 -8.23 -5.61 -9.10
N ALA A 626 -8.78 -5.07 -10.18
CA ALA A 626 -8.51 -5.55 -11.54
C ALA A 626 -7.02 -5.45 -11.88
N ALA A 627 -6.38 -4.32 -11.55
CA ALA A 627 -4.94 -4.15 -11.73
C ALA A 627 -4.11 -5.10 -10.86
N ASN A 628 -4.49 -5.29 -9.58
CA ASN A 628 -3.76 -6.14 -8.63
C ASN A 628 -3.94 -7.65 -8.87
N PHE A 629 -4.95 -8.07 -9.62
CA PHE A 629 -5.24 -9.49 -9.87
C PHE A 629 -5.22 -9.86 -11.37
N GLY A 630 -4.79 -8.94 -12.25
CA GLY A 630 -4.71 -9.20 -13.69
C GLY A 630 -6.06 -9.45 -14.36
N LEU A 631 -7.13 -8.82 -13.85
CA LEU A 631 -8.50 -9.10 -14.29
C LEU A 631 -8.90 -8.19 -15.44
N SER A 632 -9.64 -8.73 -16.40
CA SER A 632 -10.25 -7.92 -17.46
C SER A 632 -11.25 -6.93 -16.88
N THR A 633 -11.20 -5.70 -17.38
CA THR A 633 -12.14 -4.64 -17.04
C THR A 633 -13.34 -4.56 -17.97
N LYS A 634 -13.41 -5.36 -19.05
CA LYS A 634 -14.45 -5.26 -20.08
C LYS A 634 -15.86 -5.40 -19.51
N TRP A 635 -16.11 -6.46 -18.73
CA TRP A 635 -17.43 -6.69 -18.14
C TRP A 635 -17.68 -5.78 -16.94
N SER A 636 -16.70 -5.63 -16.04
CA SER A 636 -16.87 -4.83 -14.82
C SER A 636 -17.09 -3.35 -15.12
N SER A 637 -16.34 -2.76 -16.06
CA SER A 637 -16.55 -1.38 -16.50
C SER A 637 -17.93 -1.20 -17.13
N ALA A 638 -18.39 -2.13 -17.97
CA ALA A 638 -19.69 -2.03 -18.61
C ALA A 638 -20.83 -1.99 -17.58
N LEU A 639 -20.80 -2.89 -16.60
CA LEU A 639 -21.83 -2.94 -15.54
C LEU A 639 -21.76 -1.71 -14.62
N LEU A 640 -20.56 -1.36 -14.12
CA LEU A 640 -20.39 -0.23 -13.20
C LEU A 640 -20.79 1.09 -13.86
N SER A 641 -20.47 1.30 -15.13
CA SER A 641 -20.85 2.51 -15.86
C SER A 641 -22.34 2.56 -16.17
N ALA A 642 -22.96 1.44 -16.54
CA ALA A 642 -24.38 1.41 -16.90
C ALA A 642 -25.30 1.71 -15.70
N PHE A 643 -24.94 1.19 -14.52
CA PHE A 643 -25.75 1.36 -13.31
C PHE A 643 -25.33 2.54 -12.42
N ALA A 644 -24.19 3.20 -12.69
CA ALA A 644 -23.81 4.41 -11.98
C ALA A 644 -24.80 5.56 -12.22
N VAL A 645 -25.00 6.34 -11.16
CA VAL A 645 -25.75 7.60 -11.15
C VAL A 645 -24.80 8.71 -10.69
N ASN A 646 -25.08 9.96 -11.06
CA ASN A 646 -24.23 11.06 -10.63
C ASN A 646 -24.47 11.41 -9.14
N PRO A 647 -23.55 12.14 -8.48
CA PRO A 647 -23.67 12.41 -7.03
C PRO A 647 -24.97 13.11 -6.61
N LYS A 648 -25.54 13.97 -7.46
CA LYS A 648 -26.82 14.66 -7.18
C LYS A 648 -28.00 13.69 -7.23
N GLU A 649 -28.00 12.78 -8.21
CA GLU A 649 -28.98 11.69 -8.30
C GLU A 649 -28.83 10.72 -7.13
N ALA A 650 -27.60 10.41 -6.72
CA ALA A 650 -27.32 9.53 -5.59
C ALA A 650 -27.93 10.05 -4.28
N GLN A 651 -27.84 11.35 -4.01
CA GLN A 651 -28.50 11.96 -2.85
C GLN A 651 -30.03 11.90 -2.97
N LYS A 652 -30.59 12.21 -4.15
CA LYS A 652 -32.03 12.13 -4.38
C LYS A 652 -32.58 10.72 -4.16
N ILE A 653 -31.82 9.68 -4.54
CA ILE A 653 -32.17 8.29 -4.28
C ILE A 653 -32.24 8.00 -2.78
N VAL A 654 -31.30 8.51 -2.00
CA VAL A 654 -31.34 8.38 -0.52
C VAL A 654 -32.61 9.00 0.05
N ASP A 655 -33.02 10.16 -0.48
CA ASP A 655 -34.24 10.85 -0.03
C ASP A 655 -35.52 10.09 -0.44
N MET A 656 -35.52 9.42 -1.60
CA MET A 656 -36.64 8.62 -2.12
C MET A 656 -36.74 7.22 -1.50
N LEU A 657 -35.68 6.74 -0.85
CA LEU A 657 -35.54 5.36 -0.39
C LEU A 657 -36.65 4.91 0.58
N PRO A 658 -37.08 5.71 1.58
CA PRO A 658 -38.14 5.30 2.51
C PRO A 658 -39.47 5.02 1.81
N GLU A 659 -39.91 5.90 0.91
CA GLU A 659 -41.15 5.72 0.15
C GLU A 659 -41.06 4.54 -0.80
N TRP A 660 -39.90 4.37 -1.46
CA TRP A 660 -39.67 3.24 -2.34
C TRP A 660 -39.74 1.90 -1.59
N LEU A 661 -39.09 1.78 -0.41
CA LEU A 661 -39.16 0.57 0.41
C LEU A 661 -40.57 0.28 0.92
N GLN A 662 -41.30 1.32 1.32
CA GLN A 662 -42.67 1.20 1.80
C GLN A 662 -43.61 0.60 0.73
N SER A 663 -43.29 0.78 -0.56
CA SER A 663 -44.07 0.20 -1.67
C SER A 663 -43.95 -1.34 -1.80
N PHE A 664 -42.94 -1.96 -1.17
CA PHE A 664 -42.73 -3.41 -1.25
C PHE A 664 -43.24 -4.17 -0.03
N VAL A 665 -43.51 -3.49 1.08
CA VAL A 665 -44.05 -4.11 2.29
C VAL A 665 -45.59 -4.10 2.26
N PRO A 666 -46.27 -5.09 2.87
CA PRO A 666 -47.73 -5.13 2.92
C PRO A 666 -48.34 -3.91 3.60
N GLU A 667 -49.57 -3.58 3.23
CA GLU A 667 -50.32 -2.48 3.85
C GLU A 667 -50.45 -2.70 5.37
N GLY A 668 -50.09 -1.68 6.17
CA GLY A 668 -50.06 -1.76 7.64
C GLY A 668 -48.76 -2.28 8.25
N VAL A 669 -47.76 -2.67 7.45
CA VAL A 669 -46.41 -3.02 7.91
C VAL A 669 -45.46 -1.86 7.62
N GLU A 670 -44.73 -1.39 8.63
CA GLU A 670 -43.72 -0.34 8.47
C GLU A 670 -42.42 -0.94 7.89
N ALA A 671 -41.90 -0.34 6.81
CA ALA A 671 -40.64 -0.78 6.22
C ALA A 671 -39.46 -0.51 7.16
N ALA A 672 -38.45 -1.39 7.11
CA ALA A 672 -37.24 -1.20 7.90
C ALA A 672 -36.53 0.13 7.53
N PRO A 673 -36.02 0.92 8.50
CA PRO A 673 -35.38 2.19 8.23
C PRO A 673 -34.01 1.97 7.56
N LEU A 674 -33.97 2.01 6.23
CA LEU A 674 -32.76 1.89 5.44
C LEU A 674 -32.23 3.26 5.07
N LYS A 675 -30.94 3.50 5.36
CA LYS A 675 -30.28 4.78 5.01
C LYS A 675 -29.67 4.79 3.61
N ARG A 676 -29.42 3.62 3.03
CA ARG A 676 -28.79 3.47 1.71
C ARG A 676 -28.93 2.05 1.17
N ILE A 677 -28.78 1.91 -0.13
CA ILE A 677 -28.64 0.61 -0.80
C ILE A 677 -27.17 0.37 -1.20
N PRO A 678 -26.67 -0.88 -1.17
CA PRO A 678 -25.35 -1.21 -1.69
C PRO A 678 -25.30 -1.00 -3.20
N PHE A 679 -24.29 -0.31 -3.71
CA PHE A 679 -24.09 -0.16 -5.16
C PHE A 679 -23.34 -1.35 -5.77
N ALA A 680 -22.22 -1.74 -5.16
CA ALA A 680 -21.40 -2.84 -5.66
C ALA A 680 -20.73 -3.63 -4.54
N LEU A 681 -20.68 -4.95 -4.74
CA LEU A 681 -20.10 -5.92 -3.84
C LEU A 681 -19.03 -6.73 -4.58
N SER A 682 -18.02 -7.20 -3.87
CA SER A 682 -17.05 -8.15 -4.40
C SER A 682 -17.03 -9.42 -3.55
N ALA A 683 -16.82 -10.58 -4.18
CA ALA A 683 -16.60 -11.82 -3.44
C ALA A 683 -15.35 -12.56 -3.92
N PHE A 684 -14.61 -13.12 -2.97
CA PHE A 684 -13.45 -13.97 -3.25
C PHE A 684 -13.75 -15.40 -2.83
N ASP A 685 -13.61 -16.32 -3.80
CA ASP A 685 -13.51 -17.76 -3.53
C ASP A 685 -12.04 -18.07 -3.25
N LEU A 686 -11.73 -18.56 -2.05
CA LEU A 686 -10.35 -18.78 -1.63
C LEU A 686 -9.87 -20.16 -2.11
N LYS A 687 -8.72 -20.23 -2.78
CA LYS A 687 -8.19 -21.47 -3.40
C LYS A 687 -6.70 -21.62 -3.08
N GLY A 688 -6.37 -22.36 -2.01
CA GLY A 688 -5.01 -22.38 -1.48
C GLY A 688 -4.57 -20.95 -1.14
N SER A 689 -3.48 -20.48 -1.73
CA SER A 689 -2.98 -19.10 -1.63
C SER A 689 -3.54 -18.14 -2.69
N SER A 690 -4.30 -18.64 -3.66
CA SER A 690 -4.91 -17.87 -4.76
C SER A 690 -6.38 -17.53 -4.49
N ILE A 691 -6.97 -16.68 -5.34
CA ILE A 691 -8.40 -16.34 -5.28
C ILE A 691 -9.08 -16.51 -6.64
N SER A 692 -10.40 -16.63 -6.64
CA SER A 692 -11.24 -16.30 -7.79
C SER A 692 -12.22 -15.22 -7.39
N MET A 693 -12.27 -14.14 -8.17
CA MET A 693 -13.03 -12.94 -7.82
C MET A 693 -14.37 -12.88 -8.57
N LYS A 694 -15.37 -12.30 -7.92
CA LYS A 694 -16.66 -11.95 -8.52
C LYS A 694 -17.02 -10.52 -8.17
N LEU A 695 -17.64 -9.81 -9.08
CA LEU A 695 -18.26 -8.50 -8.85
C LEU A 695 -19.77 -8.67 -8.91
N TYR A 696 -20.49 -8.08 -7.98
CA TYR A 696 -21.95 -7.93 -8.03
C TYR A 696 -22.29 -6.44 -8.07
N VAL A 697 -23.11 -6.03 -9.04
CA VAL A 697 -23.59 -4.66 -9.17
C VAL A 697 -25.09 -4.65 -8.95
N ASN A 698 -25.55 -3.70 -8.14
CA ASN A 698 -26.95 -3.51 -7.81
C ASN A 698 -27.58 -2.47 -8.73
N PRO A 699 -28.52 -2.86 -9.61
CA PRO A 699 -29.15 -1.94 -10.54
C PRO A 699 -30.25 -1.08 -9.89
N LYS A 700 -30.60 -1.29 -8.62
CA LYS A 700 -31.74 -0.63 -7.96
C LYS A 700 -31.59 0.88 -7.82
N ALA A 701 -30.37 1.40 -7.70
CA ALA A 701 -30.15 2.85 -7.73
C ALA A 701 -30.70 3.49 -9.01
N LYS A 702 -30.48 2.84 -10.16
CA LYS A 702 -30.99 3.28 -11.46
C LYS A 702 -32.51 3.13 -11.56
N GLU A 703 -33.06 2.04 -11.03
CA GLU A 703 -34.50 1.77 -10.99
C GLU A 703 -35.25 2.83 -10.19
N ILE A 704 -34.78 3.15 -8.97
CA ILE A 704 -35.38 4.18 -8.11
C ILE A 704 -35.36 5.55 -8.80
N MET A 705 -34.25 5.90 -9.45
CA MET A 705 -34.12 7.18 -10.11
C MET A 705 -34.96 7.27 -11.39
N THR A 706 -35.01 6.22 -12.20
CA THR A 706 -35.75 6.25 -13.48
C THR A 706 -37.24 5.96 -13.33
N GLY A 707 -37.65 5.31 -12.24
CA GLY A 707 -39.01 4.79 -12.07
C GLY A 707 -39.34 3.63 -13.00
N THR A 708 -38.33 3.05 -13.68
CA THR A 708 -38.50 1.93 -14.62
C THR A 708 -37.66 0.73 -14.20
N PRO A 709 -38.16 -0.52 -14.32
CA PRO A 709 -37.41 -1.71 -13.97
C PRO A 709 -36.07 -1.78 -14.71
N ALA A 710 -34.98 -1.99 -13.99
CA ALA A 710 -33.64 -2.01 -14.59
C ALA A 710 -33.38 -3.25 -15.48
N ALA A 711 -34.30 -4.22 -15.51
CA ALA A 711 -34.19 -5.43 -16.32
C ALA A 711 -33.95 -5.13 -17.81
N GLY A 712 -34.58 -4.09 -18.36
CA GLY A 712 -34.35 -3.69 -19.76
C GLY A 712 -32.88 -3.34 -20.05
N GLU A 713 -32.24 -2.59 -19.15
CA GLU A 713 -30.83 -2.25 -19.25
C GLU A 713 -29.94 -3.49 -19.08
N VAL A 714 -30.29 -4.40 -18.17
CA VAL A 714 -29.57 -5.67 -17.99
C VAL A 714 -29.58 -6.50 -19.28
N TRP A 715 -30.75 -6.64 -19.93
CA TRP A 715 -30.86 -7.35 -21.20
C TRP A 715 -30.07 -6.66 -22.31
N ASN A 716 -30.09 -5.32 -22.34
CA ASN A 716 -29.29 -4.55 -23.29
C ASN A 716 -27.78 -4.81 -23.10
N ILE A 717 -27.27 -4.76 -21.87
CA ILE A 717 -25.86 -5.04 -21.57
C ILE A 717 -25.50 -6.45 -22.03
N LEU A 718 -26.29 -7.47 -21.66
CA LEU A 718 -26.03 -8.87 -22.01
C LEU A 718 -25.89 -9.09 -23.53
N ARG A 719 -26.66 -8.38 -24.35
CA ARG A 719 -26.58 -8.47 -25.82
C ARG A 719 -25.31 -7.84 -26.41
N HIS A 720 -24.62 -6.97 -25.66
CA HIS A 720 -23.47 -6.20 -26.14
C HIS A 720 -22.15 -6.59 -25.45
N LEU A 721 -22.18 -7.44 -24.41
CA LEU A 721 -20.96 -7.94 -23.79
C LEU A 721 -20.13 -8.76 -24.78
N THR A 722 -18.81 -8.66 -24.67
CA THR A 722 -17.85 -9.45 -25.43
C THR A 722 -17.03 -10.30 -24.46
N PRO A 723 -16.90 -11.62 -24.66
CA PRO A 723 -17.49 -12.44 -25.73
C PRO A 723 -19.03 -12.46 -25.72
N ALA A 724 -19.62 -12.59 -26.90
CA ALA A 724 -21.07 -12.57 -27.04
C ALA A 724 -21.72 -13.83 -26.45
N PHE A 725 -22.84 -13.65 -25.75
CA PHE A 725 -23.73 -14.73 -25.36
C PHE A 725 -24.60 -15.16 -26.54
N LYS A 726 -25.09 -16.41 -26.53
CA LYS A 726 -26.06 -16.86 -27.52
C LYS A 726 -27.35 -16.04 -27.36
N PRO A 727 -27.86 -15.39 -28.43
CA PRO A 727 -29.10 -14.63 -28.37
C PRO A 727 -30.29 -15.45 -27.84
N GLU A 728 -30.34 -16.74 -28.19
CA GLU A 728 -31.39 -17.67 -27.79
C GLU A 728 -31.43 -17.88 -26.27
N ALA A 729 -30.26 -17.91 -25.60
CA ALA A 729 -30.18 -18.05 -24.16
C ALA A 729 -30.69 -16.80 -23.43
N ILE A 730 -30.41 -15.61 -23.98
CA ILE A 730 -30.93 -14.33 -23.45
C ILE A 730 -32.44 -14.26 -23.65
N GLU A 731 -32.93 -14.52 -24.86
CA GLU A 731 -34.36 -14.48 -25.18
C GLU A 731 -35.18 -15.48 -24.36
N MET A 732 -34.62 -16.66 -24.09
CA MET A 732 -35.26 -17.69 -23.27
C MET A 732 -35.52 -17.17 -21.85
N LEU A 733 -34.50 -16.58 -21.21
CA LEU A 733 -34.63 -16.00 -19.89
C LEU A 733 -35.60 -14.80 -19.90
N GLU A 734 -35.46 -13.89 -20.86
CA GLU A 734 -36.34 -12.73 -21.01
C GLU A 734 -37.81 -13.12 -21.15
N LYS A 735 -38.12 -14.14 -21.99
CA LYS A 735 -39.48 -14.69 -22.15
C LYS A 735 -39.98 -15.36 -20.88
N PHE A 736 -39.15 -16.14 -20.19
CA PHE A 736 -39.52 -16.78 -18.94
C PHE A 736 -39.89 -15.74 -17.87
N PHE A 737 -39.08 -14.69 -17.70
CA PHE A 737 -39.33 -13.63 -16.72
C PHE A 737 -40.49 -12.71 -17.11
N ALA A 738 -40.71 -12.45 -18.40
CA ALA A 738 -41.90 -11.72 -18.86
C ALA A 738 -43.21 -12.44 -18.49
N GLY A 739 -43.17 -13.76 -18.32
CA GLY A 739 -44.30 -14.57 -17.83
C GLY A 739 -44.48 -14.60 -16.31
N ILE A 740 -43.60 -13.93 -15.54
CA ILE A 740 -43.68 -13.90 -14.08
C ILE A 740 -44.43 -12.62 -13.65
N PRO A 741 -45.52 -12.73 -12.87
CA PRO A 741 -46.38 -11.59 -12.55
C PRO A 741 -45.82 -10.59 -11.52
N GLU A 742 -44.63 -10.83 -10.96
CA GLU A 742 -44.08 -10.08 -9.83
C GLU A 742 -43.06 -9.00 -10.25
N PRO A 743 -43.13 -7.76 -9.72
CA PRO A 743 -42.48 -6.57 -10.30
C PRO A 743 -40.99 -6.35 -10.01
N SER A 744 -40.19 -7.37 -9.63
CA SER A 744 -38.73 -7.16 -9.50
C SER A 744 -37.93 -8.41 -9.84
N PRO A 745 -37.76 -8.73 -11.14
CA PRO A 745 -37.10 -9.96 -11.53
C PRO A 745 -35.57 -9.91 -11.35
N ILE A 746 -34.88 -8.77 -11.21
CA ILE A 746 -33.41 -8.77 -11.09
C ILE A 746 -32.95 -7.82 -9.98
N GLU A 747 -32.33 -8.37 -8.94
CA GLU A 747 -31.84 -7.63 -7.76
C GLU A 747 -30.34 -7.37 -7.81
N LEU A 748 -29.56 -8.32 -8.31
CA LEU A 748 -28.11 -8.18 -8.47
C LEU A 748 -27.68 -8.80 -9.80
N VAL A 749 -26.70 -8.18 -10.44
CA VAL A 749 -25.98 -8.76 -11.58
C VAL A 749 -24.57 -9.09 -11.14
N GLY A 750 -24.26 -10.38 -11.06
CA GLY A 750 -22.94 -10.90 -10.75
C GLY A 750 -22.14 -11.21 -12.00
N ILE A 751 -20.82 -11.03 -11.96
CA ILE A 751 -19.88 -11.50 -12.97
C ILE A 751 -18.72 -12.22 -12.33
N ASP A 752 -18.22 -13.27 -12.99
CA ASP A 752 -16.89 -13.79 -12.69
C ASP A 752 -15.83 -12.81 -13.23
N CYS A 753 -14.94 -12.32 -12.37
CA CYS A 753 -13.84 -11.46 -12.78
C CYS A 753 -12.63 -12.33 -13.10
N VAL A 754 -12.25 -12.38 -14.38
CA VAL A 754 -11.15 -13.20 -14.92
C VAL A 754 -10.30 -12.35 -15.86
N ASP A 755 -9.10 -12.80 -16.20
CA ASP A 755 -8.28 -12.20 -17.25
C ASP A 755 -8.95 -12.30 -18.64
N GLU A 756 -8.41 -11.59 -19.64
CA GLU A 756 -9.03 -11.53 -20.97
C GLU A 756 -9.11 -12.88 -21.67
N ALA A 757 -8.14 -13.77 -21.46
CA ALA A 757 -8.08 -15.06 -22.14
C ALA A 757 -9.19 -16.01 -21.67
N HIS A 758 -9.67 -15.84 -20.44
CA HIS A 758 -10.68 -16.71 -19.83
C HIS A 758 -12.11 -16.12 -19.87
N LEU A 759 -12.34 -14.97 -20.50
CA LEU A 759 -13.68 -14.36 -20.57
C LEU A 759 -14.73 -15.24 -21.25
N SER A 760 -14.34 -16.15 -22.15
CA SER A 760 -15.28 -17.11 -22.77
C SER A 760 -15.78 -18.18 -21.78
N GLU A 761 -15.06 -18.39 -20.68
CA GLU A 761 -15.42 -19.32 -19.61
C GLU A 761 -16.12 -18.63 -18.43
N ALA A 762 -16.05 -17.30 -18.37
CA ALA A 762 -16.67 -16.49 -17.35
C ALA A 762 -18.20 -16.52 -17.44
N ARG A 763 -18.86 -16.27 -16.31
CA ARG A 763 -20.32 -16.26 -16.21
C ARG A 763 -20.85 -14.90 -15.80
N VAL A 764 -22.00 -14.53 -16.37
CA VAL A 764 -22.88 -13.48 -15.84
C VAL A 764 -24.01 -14.15 -15.08
N LYS A 765 -24.35 -13.63 -13.90
CA LYS A 765 -25.30 -14.22 -12.96
C LYS A 765 -26.40 -13.23 -12.65
N LEU A 766 -27.64 -13.60 -12.94
CA LEU A 766 -28.80 -12.77 -12.63
C LEU A 766 -29.46 -13.29 -11.35
N TYR A 767 -29.53 -12.47 -10.31
CA TYR A 767 -30.11 -12.83 -9.01
C TYR A 767 -31.55 -12.35 -8.92
N ILE A 768 -32.47 -13.28 -8.64
CA ILE A 768 -33.90 -13.09 -8.82
C ILE A 768 -34.65 -13.61 -7.61
N HIS A 769 -35.36 -12.74 -6.92
CA HIS A 769 -36.19 -13.09 -5.76
C HIS A 769 -37.60 -13.51 -6.18
N THR A 770 -38.22 -14.28 -5.30
CA THR A 770 -39.59 -14.79 -5.45
C THR A 770 -40.36 -14.58 -4.15
N ARG A 771 -41.69 -14.41 -4.26
CA ARG A 771 -42.59 -14.31 -3.10
C ARG A 771 -43.09 -15.66 -2.57
N SER A 772 -42.58 -16.77 -3.11
CA SER A 772 -42.93 -18.13 -2.72
C SER A 772 -41.68 -18.90 -2.31
N ASN A 773 -41.77 -19.72 -1.27
CA ASN A 773 -40.72 -20.66 -0.86
C ASN A 773 -41.15 -22.13 -0.99
N SER A 774 -42.21 -22.38 -1.77
CA SER A 774 -42.67 -23.75 -2.03
C SER A 774 -41.66 -24.52 -2.88
N PHE A 775 -41.67 -25.85 -2.76
CA PHE A 775 -40.82 -26.68 -3.60
C PHE A 775 -41.27 -26.66 -5.07
N ASN A 776 -42.58 -26.48 -5.32
CA ASN A 776 -43.09 -26.23 -6.67
C ASN A 776 -42.50 -24.98 -7.32
N THR A 777 -42.24 -23.91 -6.54
CA THR A 777 -41.52 -22.74 -7.03
C THR A 777 -40.07 -23.09 -7.38
N VAL A 778 -39.36 -23.87 -6.55
CA VAL A 778 -38.02 -24.38 -6.88
C VAL A 778 -38.03 -25.15 -8.20
N ARG A 779 -38.94 -26.11 -8.35
CA ARG A 779 -39.11 -26.91 -9.58
C ARG A 779 -39.36 -26.01 -10.79
N LYS A 780 -40.27 -25.04 -10.69
CA LYS A 780 -40.59 -24.11 -11.78
C LYS A 780 -39.38 -23.29 -12.21
N TYR A 781 -38.62 -22.70 -11.29
CA TYR A 781 -37.53 -21.79 -11.64
C TYR A 781 -36.28 -22.54 -12.12
N VAL A 782 -35.94 -23.66 -11.48
CA VAL A 782 -34.80 -24.49 -11.86
C VAL A 782 -34.97 -25.09 -13.26
N THR A 783 -36.20 -25.45 -13.62
CA THR A 783 -36.51 -26.01 -14.95
C THR A 783 -36.88 -24.95 -15.99
N LEU A 784 -36.88 -23.65 -15.63
CA LEU A 784 -37.42 -22.58 -16.48
C LEU A 784 -38.85 -22.89 -17.00
N GLY A 785 -39.71 -23.41 -16.13
CA GLY A 785 -41.07 -23.82 -16.49
C GLY A 785 -41.13 -25.10 -17.32
N GLY A 786 -40.15 -26.00 -17.17
CA GLY A 786 -40.04 -27.26 -17.91
C GLY A 786 -39.25 -27.18 -19.21
N ILE A 787 -38.68 -26.00 -19.55
CA ILE A 787 -37.79 -25.84 -20.72
C ILE A 787 -36.50 -26.63 -20.52
N ILE A 788 -35.91 -26.57 -19.33
CA ILE A 788 -34.75 -27.38 -18.94
C ILE A 788 -35.28 -28.68 -18.33
N ASN A 789 -34.97 -29.81 -18.97
CA ASN A 789 -35.47 -31.14 -18.58
C ASN A 789 -34.41 -32.25 -18.75
N ASP A 790 -33.13 -31.90 -18.63
CA ASP A 790 -32.03 -32.85 -18.67
C ASP A 790 -31.90 -33.65 -17.36
N GLU A 791 -31.15 -34.75 -17.40
CA GLU A 791 -30.98 -35.65 -16.26
C GLU A 791 -30.22 -35.02 -15.08
N GLU A 792 -29.32 -34.06 -15.32
CA GLU A 792 -28.62 -33.36 -14.23
C GLU A 792 -29.61 -32.49 -13.45
N THR A 793 -30.51 -31.77 -14.13
CA THR A 793 -31.58 -30.96 -13.53
C THR A 793 -32.59 -31.81 -12.75
N LYS A 794 -32.95 -32.99 -13.24
CA LYS A 794 -33.81 -33.93 -12.48
C LYS A 794 -33.12 -34.41 -11.22
N THR A 795 -31.86 -34.85 -11.34
CA THR A 795 -31.06 -35.30 -10.20
C THR A 795 -30.87 -34.19 -9.17
N TYR A 796 -30.73 -32.94 -9.62
CA TYR A 796 -30.69 -31.76 -8.75
C TYR A 796 -31.94 -31.66 -7.87
N LEU A 797 -33.14 -31.77 -8.47
CA LEU A 797 -34.40 -31.69 -7.72
C LEU A 797 -34.58 -32.90 -6.80
N ASP A 798 -34.27 -34.10 -7.28
CA ASP A 798 -34.38 -35.35 -6.50
C ASP A 798 -33.48 -35.35 -5.26
N LYS A 799 -32.32 -34.69 -5.33
CA LYS A 799 -31.39 -34.55 -4.19
C LYS A 799 -31.75 -33.40 -3.26
N LEU A 800 -32.35 -32.33 -3.78
CA LEU A 800 -32.75 -31.18 -2.96
C LEU A 800 -34.06 -31.45 -2.19
N HIS A 801 -35.01 -32.17 -2.77
CA HIS A 801 -36.33 -32.41 -2.18
C HIS A 801 -36.28 -32.99 -0.76
N PRO A 802 -35.51 -34.06 -0.46
CA PRO A 802 -35.49 -34.66 0.87
C PRO A 802 -34.96 -33.74 1.96
N ILE A 803 -34.10 -32.77 1.62
CA ILE A 803 -33.48 -31.83 2.57
C ILE A 803 -34.20 -30.48 2.63
N TRP A 804 -35.20 -30.23 1.77
CA TRP A 804 -35.83 -28.92 1.62
C TRP A 804 -36.52 -28.44 2.89
N HIS A 805 -37.23 -29.34 3.59
CA HIS A 805 -37.89 -29.03 4.86
C HIS A 805 -36.89 -28.58 5.95
N LEU A 806 -35.72 -29.20 6.02
CA LEU A 806 -34.64 -28.82 6.94
C LEU A 806 -34.03 -27.47 6.57
N LEU A 807 -33.88 -27.17 5.27
CA LEU A 807 -33.44 -25.84 4.81
C LEU A 807 -34.43 -24.75 5.24
N LEU A 808 -35.73 -25.04 5.14
CA LEU A 808 -36.81 -24.22 5.69
C LEU A 808 -36.89 -24.25 7.22
N GLN A 809 -35.97 -24.90 7.94
CA GLN A 809 -35.98 -24.99 9.41
C GLN A 809 -37.27 -25.63 9.95
N GLN A 810 -37.75 -26.69 9.30
CA GLN A 810 -38.90 -27.51 9.70
C GLN A 810 -38.40 -28.93 10.00
N PRO A 811 -37.81 -29.21 11.17
CA PRO A 811 -37.31 -30.54 11.52
C PRO A 811 -38.40 -31.61 11.65
N GLU A 812 -39.67 -31.21 11.71
CA GLU A 812 -40.82 -32.09 11.91
C GLU A 812 -41.12 -33.00 10.69
N GLY A 813 -40.50 -32.72 9.55
CA GLY A 813 -40.56 -33.54 8.33
C GLY A 813 -41.01 -32.77 7.09
N PRO A 814 -40.95 -33.41 5.91
CA PRO A 814 -41.42 -32.82 4.66
C PRO A 814 -42.93 -32.56 4.71
N VAL A 815 -43.32 -31.39 4.20
CA VAL A 815 -44.72 -31.02 3.95
C VAL A 815 -45.00 -31.21 2.45
N ASP A 816 -46.25 -31.00 2.04
CA ASP A 816 -46.65 -30.95 0.62
C ASP A 816 -45.79 -29.96 -0.21
N ASP A 817 -45.65 -30.21 -1.51
CA ASP A 817 -44.77 -29.43 -2.40
C ASP A 817 -45.23 -27.98 -2.60
N ASP A 818 -46.52 -27.70 -2.33
CA ASP A 818 -47.12 -26.38 -2.34
C ASP A 818 -47.03 -25.65 -0.98
N PHE A 819 -46.50 -26.32 0.05
CA PHE A 819 -46.33 -25.70 1.36
C PHE A 819 -45.45 -24.47 1.30
N GLU A 820 -45.96 -23.38 1.87
CA GLU A 820 -45.19 -22.15 2.06
C GLU A 820 -44.93 -21.91 3.54
N LYS A 821 -43.64 -21.82 3.91
CA LYS A 821 -43.29 -21.46 5.28
C LYS A 821 -43.51 -19.96 5.50
N PRO A 822 -44.22 -19.53 6.57
CA PRO A 822 -44.26 -18.14 6.96
C PRO A 822 -42.87 -17.59 7.29
N ILE A 823 -42.60 -16.34 6.91
CA ILE A 823 -41.34 -15.64 7.22
C ILE A 823 -41.37 -15.06 8.63
N ASN A 824 -40.21 -15.01 9.28
CA ASN A 824 -40.05 -14.46 10.63
C ASN A 824 -40.06 -12.91 10.66
N ASP A 825 -39.55 -12.25 9.63
CA ASP A 825 -39.50 -10.79 9.53
C ASP A 825 -40.14 -10.30 8.22
N SER A 826 -41.34 -9.72 8.33
CA SER A 826 -42.09 -9.19 7.19
C SER A 826 -41.71 -7.77 6.77
N SER A 827 -40.85 -7.09 7.55
CA SER A 827 -40.41 -5.71 7.28
C SER A 827 -39.28 -5.61 6.25
N MET A 828 -38.67 -6.75 5.90
CA MET A 828 -37.55 -6.86 4.96
C MET A 828 -37.99 -7.42 3.60
N LEU A 829 -38.45 -6.53 2.70
CA LEU A 829 -38.68 -6.74 1.25
C LEU A 829 -39.41 -8.03 0.79
N CYS A 830 -40.04 -8.79 1.69
CA CYS A 830 -40.71 -10.08 1.45
C CYS A 830 -39.85 -11.11 0.66
N GLN A 831 -38.55 -11.20 0.94
CA GLN A 831 -37.64 -12.14 0.27
C GLN A 831 -37.83 -13.58 0.81
N LYS A 832 -38.65 -14.41 0.14
CA LYS A 832 -38.85 -15.80 0.58
C LYS A 832 -37.78 -16.76 0.05
N LEU A 833 -37.36 -16.61 -1.21
CA LEU A 833 -36.45 -17.50 -1.93
C LEU A 833 -35.87 -16.75 -3.13
N TYR A 834 -34.65 -17.07 -3.55
CA TYR A 834 -34.06 -16.51 -4.77
C TYR A 834 -33.22 -17.48 -5.56
N PHE A 835 -32.95 -17.14 -6.82
CA PHE A 835 -32.20 -17.97 -7.75
C PHE A 835 -31.12 -17.13 -8.43
N SER A 836 -29.99 -17.77 -8.75
CA SER A 836 -29.03 -17.20 -9.69
C SER A 836 -29.10 -17.94 -11.02
N PHE A 837 -29.32 -17.20 -12.11
CA PHE A 837 -29.27 -17.71 -13.49
C PHE A 837 -27.90 -17.36 -14.07
N GLU A 838 -27.05 -18.38 -14.26
CA GLU A 838 -25.67 -18.22 -14.71
C GLU A 838 -25.57 -18.46 -16.22
N LEU A 839 -25.45 -17.37 -16.99
CA LEU A 839 -25.17 -17.37 -18.42
C LEU A 839 -23.67 -17.48 -18.67
N GLN A 840 -23.28 -18.23 -19.69
CA GLN A 840 -21.89 -18.39 -20.13
C GLN A 840 -21.80 -18.25 -21.66
N PRO A 841 -20.77 -17.59 -22.23
CA PRO A 841 -20.58 -17.53 -23.68
C PRO A 841 -20.59 -18.93 -24.33
N GLY A 842 -21.32 -19.06 -25.44
CA GLY A 842 -21.42 -20.30 -26.21
C GLY A 842 -22.35 -21.39 -25.63
N LYS A 843 -22.86 -21.26 -24.40
CA LYS A 843 -23.81 -22.21 -23.81
C LYS A 843 -25.26 -21.90 -24.21
N ASP A 844 -26.02 -22.96 -24.48
CA ASP A 844 -27.44 -22.86 -24.89
C ASP A 844 -28.39 -22.58 -23.73
N PHE A 845 -28.09 -23.14 -22.55
CA PHE A 845 -28.91 -23.03 -21.35
C PHE A 845 -28.11 -22.44 -20.20
N PRO A 846 -28.73 -21.58 -19.36
CA PRO A 846 -28.11 -21.10 -18.14
C PRO A 846 -28.09 -22.20 -17.08
N ASN A 847 -27.09 -22.17 -16.18
CA ASN A 847 -27.16 -22.96 -14.96
C ASN A 847 -28.02 -22.22 -13.93
N VAL A 848 -28.92 -22.92 -13.26
CA VAL A 848 -29.78 -22.34 -12.23
C VAL A 848 -29.35 -22.84 -10.86
N LYS A 849 -29.12 -21.92 -9.93
CA LYS A 849 -28.75 -22.23 -8.55
C LYS A 849 -29.78 -21.65 -7.59
N THR A 850 -30.23 -22.47 -6.64
CA THR A 850 -31.23 -22.08 -5.63
C THR A 850 -30.55 -21.49 -4.40
N TYR A 851 -31.13 -20.43 -3.87
CA TYR A 851 -30.69 -19.74 -2.67
C TYR A 851 -31.87 -19.51 -1.73
N LEU A 852 -31.68 -19.85 -0.46
CA LEU A 852 -32.66 -19.64 0.59
C LEU A 852 -32.13 -18.61 1.59
N PRO A 853 -32.82 -17.50 1.82
CA PRO A 853 -32.51 -16.56 2.90
C PRO A 853 -32.87 -17.20 4.24
N THR A 854 -32.00 -18.08 4.75
CA THR A 854 -32.25 -18.89 5.95
C THR A 854 -32.60 -18.02 7.15
N TRP A 855 -32.04 -16.81 7.27
CA TRP A 855 -32.34 -15.85 8.33
C TRP A 855 -33.85 -15.58 8.51
N ASN A 856 -34.66 -15.71 7.45
CA ASN A 856 -36.11 -15.57 7.50
C ASN A 856 -36.85 -16.75 8.15
N TYR A 857 -36.16 -17.84 8.43
CA TYR A 857 -36.76 -19.09 8.91
C TYR A 857 -36.10 -19.63 10.19
N VAL A 858 -34.92 -19.11 10.56
CA VAL A 858 -34.17 -19.53 11.75
C VAL A 858 -34.95 -19.25 13.03
N ARG A 859 -35.08 -20.28 13.88
CA ARG A 859 -35.62 -20.15 15.25
C ARG A 859 -34.52 -19.91 16.28
N SER A 860 -33.44 -20.67 16.21
CA SER A 860 -32.23 -20.50 17.05
C SER A 860 -30.98 -21.02 16.34
N ASP A 861 -29.79 -20.57 16.76
CA ASP A 861 -28.52 -21.09 16.21
C ASP A 861 -28.38 -22.61 16.46
N GLU A 862 -28.79 -23.11 17.63
CA GLU A 862 -28.66 -24.53 18.00
C GLU A 862 -29.51 -25.43 17.11
N GLU A 863 -30.79 -25.09 16.91
CA GLU A 863 -31.68 -25.84 16.01
C GLU A 863 -31.19 -25.77 14.56
N THR A 864 -30.67 -24.61 14.15
CA THR A 864 -30.14 -24.42 12.79
C THR A 864 -28.90 -25.29 12.56
N ILE A 865 -28.02 -25.41 13.55
CA ILE A 865 -26.85 -26.29 13.49
C ILE A 865 -27.28 -27.75 13.36
N GLN A 866 -28.25 -28.19 14.17
CA GLN A 866 -28.78 -29.56 14.10
C GLN A 866 -29.41 -29.87 12.73
N ASN A 867 -30.18 -28.92 12.19
CA ASN A 867 -30.75 -29.05 10.85
C ASN A 867 -29.66 -29.18 9.79
N TYR A 868 -28.57 -28.41 9.87
CA TYR A 868 -27.46 -28.52 8.92
C TYR A 868 -26.63 -29.79 9.08
N GLU A 869 -26.41 -30.29 10.31
CA GLU A 869 -25.79 -31.60 10.52
C GLU A 869 -26.61 -32.71 9.86
N GLU A 870 -27.92 -32.70 10.03
CA GLU A 870 -28.82 -33.65 9.39
C GLU A 870 -28.82 -33.50 7.85
N ILE A 871 -28.83 -32.28 7.32
CA ILE A 871 -28.69 -32.03 5.88
C ILE A 871 -27.38 -32.62 5.35
N PHE A 872 -26.26 -32.38 6.02
CA PHE A 872 -24.96 -32.92 5.62
C PHE A 872 -24.94 -34.44 5.68
N ARG A 873 -25.58 -35.03 6.70
CA ARG A 873 -25.71 -36.49 6.83
C ARG A 873 -26.50 -37.09 5.66
N LEU A 874 -27.65 -36.49 5.31
CA LEU A 874 -28.47 -36.90 4.16
C LEU A 874 -27.74 -36.69 2.82
N CYS A 875 -26.86 -35.70 2.73
CA CYS A 875 -26.00 -35.47 1.57
C CYS A 875 -24.73 -36.34 1.54
N GLY A 876 -24.48 -37.16 2.58
CA GLY A 876 -23.27 -37.98 2.69
C GLY A 876 -21.98 -37.18 2.90
N HIS A 877 -22.06 -35.98 3.47
CA HIS A 877 -20.90 -35.13 3.74
C HIS A 877 -20.37 -35.36 5.16
N PRO A 878 -19.03 -35.39 5.39
CA PRO A 878 -18.44 -35.67 6.71
C PRO A 878 -18.87 -34.72 7.83
N TRP A 879 -19.31 -33.51 7.49
CA TRP A 879 -19.84 -32.56 8.47
C TRP A 879 -21.20 -32.95 9.06
N GLY A 880 -21.83 -34.02 8.57
CA GLY A 880 -23.04 -34.60 9.16
C GLY A 880 -22.79 -35.59 10.29
N GLU A 881 -21.52 -35.89 10.59
CA GLU A 881 -21.17 -36.63 11.81
C GLU A 881 -21.49 -35.80 13.06
N GLU A 882 -21.96 -36.47 14.12
CA GLU A 882 -22.47 -35.83 15.32
C GLU A 882 -21.48 -34.82 15.92
N GLY A 883 -21.89 -33.56 16.01
CA GLY A 883 -21.13 -32.48 16.62
C GLY A 883 -19.98 -31.91 15.77
N VAL A 884 -19.72 -32.45 14.57
CA VAL A 884 -18.64 -31.95 13.70
C VAL A 884 -18.95 -30.53 13.23
N TYR A 885 -20.13 -30.31 12.66
CA TYR A 885 -20.50 -28.97 12.19
C TYR A 885 -20.73 -28.01 13.36
N LYS A 886 -21.30 -28.49 14.48
CA LYS A 886 -21.41 -27.71 15.72
C LYS A 886 -20.05 -27.18 16.18
N LYS A 887 -19.00 -28.01 16.12
CA LYS A 887 -17.64 -27.60 16.44
C LYS A 887 -17.12 -26.54 15.47
N ILE A 888 -17.30 -26.73 14.15
CA ILE A 888 -16.92 -25.75 13.12
C ILE A 888 -17.56 -24.38 13.40
N PHE A 889 -18.87 -24.39 13.67
CA PHE A 889 -19.60 -23.16 14.00
C PHE A 889 -19.07 -22.51 15.28
N THR A 890 -18.86 -23.30 16.33
CA THR A 890 -18.43 -22.81 17.64
C THR A 890 -17.02 -22.22 17.59
N ASP A 891 -16.10 -22.87 16.88
CA ASP A 891 -14.72 -22.40 16.71
C ASP A 891 -14.63 -21.08 15.93
N ALA A 892 -15.58 -20.84 15.01
CA ALA A 892 -15.60 -19.63 14.19
C ALA A 892 -16.38 -18.46 14.82
N PHE A 893 -17.50 -18.74 15.49
CA PHE A 893 -18.49 -17.72 15.90
C PHE A 893 -18.87 -17.76 17.39
N GLY A 894 -18.15 -18.56 18.18
CA GLY A 894 -18.46 -18.80 19.58
C GLY A 894 -19.66 -19.72 19.79
N PRO A 895 -20.04 -19.98 21.05
CA PRO A 895 -21.09 -20.94 21.39
C PRO A 895 -22.44 -20.57 20.74
N ALA A 896 -23.16 -21.57 20.26
CA ALA A 896 -24.55 -21.41 19.83
C ALA A 896 -25.38 -20.97 21.05
N THR A 897 -25.91 -19.74 21.02
CA THR A 897 -26.68 -19.20 22.15
C THR A 897 -28.13 -19.07 21.73
N HIS A 898 -29.04 -19.61 22.54
CA HIS A 898 -30.46 -19.72 22.22
C HIS A 898 -31.21 -18.38 22.15
N GLY A 899 -30.54 -17.25 22.42
CA GLY A 899 -31.14 -15.92 22.56
C GLY A 899 -30.38 -14.79 21.87
N ARG A 900 -29.56 -15.07 20.83
CA ARG A 900 -29.00 -13.97 20.03
C ARG A 900 -30.14 -13.18 19.39
N LYS A 901 -30.07 -11.84 19.44
CA LYS A 901 -31.07 -10.97 18.81
C LYS A 901 -31.19 -11.20 17.29
N LYS A 902 -30.11 -11.65 16.65
CA LYS A 902 -30.07 -12.04 15.24
C LYS A 902 -29.21 -13.31 15.11
N PRO A 903 -29.68 -14.34 14.37
CA PRO A 903 -28.92 -15.57 14.17
C PRO A 903 -27.69 -15.33 13.29
N VAL A 904 -26.70 -16.24 13.38
CA VAL A 904 -25.47 -16.14 12.58
C VAL A 904 -25.69 -16.62 11.15
N HIS A 905 -26.47 -17.69 10.95
CA HIS A 905 -26.79 -18.16 9.60
C HIS A 905 -27.66 -17.14 8.87
N CYS A 906 -27.13 -16.65 7.75
CA CYS A 906 -27.79 -15.65 6.92
C CYS A 906 -28.50 -16.35 5.76
N ASP A 907 -27.74 -16.95 4.85
CA ASP A 907 -28.25 -17.59 3.65
C ASP A 907 -27.74 -19.01 3.50
N ALA A 908 -28.41 -19.78 2.65
CA ALA A 908 -27.91 -21.04 2.12
C ALA A 908 -28.09 -21.07 0.61
N SER A 909 -27.20 -21.75 -0.10
CA SER A 909 -27.36 -22.00 -1.52
C SER A 909 -27.06 -23.43 -1.87
N TYR A 910 -27.78 -23.97 -2.86
CA TYR A 910 -27.71 -25.36 -3.26
C TYR A 910 -27.61 -25.49 -4.79
N LEU A 911 -26.58 -26.22 -5.23
CA LEU A 911 -26.35 -26.63 -6.60
C LEU A 911 -26.01 -28.13 -6.62
N PHE A 912 -26.38 -28.81 -7.69
CA PHE A 912 -25.87 -30.13 -8.03
C PHE A 912 -25.42 -30.08 -9.47
N THR A 913 -24.26 -30.66 -9.75
CA THR A 913 -23.81 -30.95 -11.12
C THR A 913 -23.18 -32.33 -11.12
N GLN A 914 -23.25 -33.07 -12.23
CA GLN A 914 -22.61 -34.37 -12.36
C GLN A 914 -21.10 -34.29 -12.06
N LYS A 915 -20.46 -33.17 -12.44
CA LYS A 915 -19.03 -32.95 -12.22
C LYS A 915 -18.65 -32.71 -10.76
N LYS A 916 -19.45 -31.95 -10.01
CA LYS A 916 -19.11 -31.48 -8.65
C LYS A 916 -19.86 -32.19 -7.54
N GLY A 917 -20.86 -33.01 -7.88
CA GLY A 917 -21.80 -33.55 -6.91
C GLY A 917 -22.63 -32.45 -6.25
N VAL A 918 -23.03 -32.69 -5.00
CA VAL A 918 -23.74 -31.71 -4.18
C VAL A 918 -22.80 -30.57 -3.81
N TYR A 919 -23.29 -29.35 -4.00
CA TYR A 919 -22.59 -28.12 -3.73
C TYR A 919 -23.48 -27.24 -2.87
N GLN A 920 -23.18 -27.17 -1.58
CA GLN A 920 -23.97 -26.42 -0.61
C GLN A 920 -23.11 -25.33 0.03
N THR A 921 -23.55 -24.08 -0.02
CA THR A 921 -22.83 -22.96 0.62
C THR A 921 -23.67 -22.36 1.71
N LEU A 922 -23.10 -22.21 2.89
CA LEU A 922 -23.70 -21.54 4.04
C LEU A 922 -23.06 -20.17 4.22
N TYR A 923 -23.87 -19.13 4.41
CA TYR A 923 -23.43 -17.74 4.55
C TYR A 923 -23.68 -17.27 5.97
N PHE A 924 -22.73 -16.52 6.54
CA PHE A 924 -22.70 -16.16 7.95
C PHE A 924 -22.66 -14.64 8.13
N SER A 925 -23.47 -14.16 9.08
CA SER A 925 -23.61 -12.77 9.48
C SER A 925 -23.43 -12.67 11.01
N PRO A 926 -22.22 -12.95 11.55
CA PRO A 926 -21.99 -12.83 12.98
C PRO A 926 -22.26 -11.39 13.45
N PRO A 927 -22.72 -11.21 14.71
CA PRO A 927 -22.79 -9.89 15.33
C PRO A 927 -21.41 -9.24 15.34
N LEU A 928 -21.34 -7.94 15.08
CA LEU A 928 -20.10 -7.18 15.23
C LEU A 928 -19.81 -6.96 16.72
N GLY A 929 -18.54 -7.09 17.11
CA GLY A 929 -18.06 -6.91 18.48
C GLY A 929 -18.22 -5.47 19.00
N ASP A 930 -18.27 -5.31 20.33
CA ASP A 930 -18.36 -4.01 20.99
C ASP A 930 -17.10 -3.18 20.68
N GLU A 931 -17.28 -1.93 20.29
CA GLU A 931 -16.17 -1.06 19.91
C GLU A 931 -15.21 -0.77 21.08
N ARG A 932 -15.66 -0.98 22.32
CA ARG A 932 -14.85 -0.83 23.54
C ARG A 932 -13.79 -1.93 23.71
N ASP A 933 -14.03 -3.11 23.15
CA ASP A 933 -13.08 -4.24 23.22
C ASP A 933 -11.92 -4.10 22.21
N SER A 934 -12.00 -3.09 21.33
CA SER A 934 -11.02 -2.78 20.28
C SER A 934 -10.11 -1.56 20.56
N GLN A 935 -10.23 -0.94 21.76
CA GLN A 935 -9.44 0.23 22.17
C GLN A 935 -8.14 -0.11 22.88
#